data_AF-A0AAN6U428-F1
#
_entry.id   AF-A0AAN6U428-F1
#
_cell.length_a   1.000
_cell.length_b   1.000
_cell.length_c   1.000
_cell.angle_alpha   90.00
_cell.angle_beta   90.00
_cell.angle_gamma   90.00
#
_symmetry.space_group_name_H-M   'P 1'
#
loop_
_entity.id
_entity.type
_entity.pdbx_description
1 polymer ?
#
loop_
_entity_poly.entity_id
_entity_poly.type
_entity_poly.pdbx_seq_one_letter_code
_entity_poly.pdbx_strand_id
1 'polypeptide(L)'
;MAVTNYRSSARGETTKRLVAQLVNERLATLTLLDGTDQPRARITGPGNPARWMTLPVTDGFSLSKPLRPNDFRLPVTLCANGMESKEDDPGSIFAFCTSWFCCDEKTASSITYELRNSAVMLEKWMQLGSKWPILNINSSFLDWERCLVTGHPTHPFHRTCFAHGLLQPVGPDDIPNMLNPALSFVTIPRFSVRLFGPFDRLLRPLLDLLEVPSPAGLEDYYIVVPCLSQHLPALLHFFPEATPIKTVANRAVAQASIRTVSVPGYTYDLKLSLACLITSALRVEPCWSAAAAPTMTSLLKKLVPKNLWLFGEVAAATGSQSNTSDARYMTCILRENLESRAQQNNEMLVLAAALMERPRGGRRTYAEMLWNLDTTNDRILWFKKYVRSLLQLSLDPLARYGIGFEFHAQNSVLRVCRRTKAIQGFAIRDLSGVRLHGPTLEAQGFDLTNLEGTVTDDVHAVWNRVHHALVQNHIGYMLYSLGLEGVHDGWQIVCSELERALAGNDKSPEQMIYRHFMKETMPFKSFIRMRMEASFDSSFRIVEQEVPNLLWKKSPWLRQVSLAASTSDGIFVSPEDAGQDTRIMETKCFREALLRNTAPYGQVPKNAVRLNPHPAVIPKKFLENLNLFHEALTIALVDIINRWWTDKEADFPNRMPLEPRVESLLRWVAMGSEEGFIRPYKGNQGNLRPDVLIPASNTSSPFQFRVCEFNGRFPINFLDYTASAYEALADTKWQNPSLGPASDHAKLFDSLFKLFDPSAPIHFVSESSEFPLDSPLYGLVEQRTGMRPRSVKPSSLRLIASETAPTGFDLYCEIDVHASMVRTSSDLINVDGQVLEKVHQVGLKLYDFELFALAPEMVRHIAMRSVNDVRTVFIAHDKRMLGIIRQELDALVHKHKVITQAQARILSDGIIPTILPGSPELRQLAETNTFHKDDFILKPFRLARGSGIVLGKDLSASQWSSIIESMRKVDFNSSARQYVLQPLLPLQSFDWFWDENRKVRKSRMVGMYYSVNGQFIGLGLWRTAAASEDVISALTKDGTQVLSVVSLGNTE
;
A
#
# COMPACT_ATOMS: atom_id res chain seq x y z
N MET A 1 4.46 -51.40 -1.68
CA MET A 1 3.80 -50.08 -1.86
C MET A 1 2.90 -49.86 -0.65
N ALA A 2 3.08 -48.78 0.11
CA ALA A 2 2.16 -48.45 1.20
C ALA A 2 0.76 -48.23 0.60
N VAL A 3 -0.26 -48.89 1.15
CA VAL A 3 -1.65 -48.72 0.71
C VAL A 3 -2.03 -47.25 0.93
N THR A 4 -2.21 -46.49 -0.14
CA THR A 4 -2.60 -45.08 -0.06
C THR A 4 -3.98 -44.99 0.58
N ASN A 5 -4.05 -44.46 1.80
CA ASN A 5 -5.31 -44.26 2.51
C ASN A 5 -6.01 -43.00 1.96
N TYR A 6 -6.77 -43.18 0.87
CA TYR A 6 -7.52 -42.08 0.23
C TYR A 6 -8.54 -41.43 1.16
N ARG A 7 -9.16 -42.21 2.06
CA ARG A 7 -10.11 -41.71 3.05
C ARG A 7 -9.47 -40.67 3.97
N SER A 8 -8.32 -41.00 4.57
CA SER A 8 -7.59 -40.07 5.45
C SER A 8 -7.08 -38.84 4.68
N SER A 9 -6.59 -39.06 3.44
CA SER A 9 -6.12 -37.96 2.59
C SER A 9 -7.24 -36.98 2.22
N ALA A 10 -8.42 -37.49 1.85
CA ALA A 10 -9.57 -36.67 1.45
C ALA A 10 -10.19 -35.90 2.62
N ARG A 11 -10.28 -36.53 3.79
CA ARG A 11 -10.62 -35.84 5.06
C ARG A 11 -9.65 -34.73 5.34
N GLY A 12 -8.35 -35.03 5.26
CA GLY A 12 -7.30 -34.06 5.51
C GLY A 12 -7.32 -32.84 4.59
N GLU A 13 -7.52 -33.05 3.29
CA GLU A 13 -7.67 -31.96 2.31
C GLU A 13 -8.87 -31.05 2.61
N THR A 14 -9.99 -31.64 3.02
CA THR A 14 -11.20 -30.90 3.40
C THR A 14 -11.01 -30.14 4.70
N THR A 15 -10.42 -30.78 5.72
CA THR A 15 -10.11 -30.19 7.02
C THR A 15 -9.16 -29.01 6.90
N LYS A 16 -8.10 -29.12 6.10
CA LYS A 16 -7.17 -28.00 5.86
C LYS A 16 -7.86 -26.78 5.22
N ARG A 17 -8.78 -26.99 4.26
CA ARG A 17 -9.57 -25.91 3.65
C ARG A 17 -10.52 -25.27 4.67
N LEU A 18 -11.19 -26.08 5.49
CA LEU A 18 -12.03 -25.59 6.58
C LEU A 18 -11.25 -24.71 7.55
N VAL A 19 -10.13 -25.21 8.07
CA VAL A 19 -9.31 -24.47 9.06
C VAL A 19 -8.78 -23.16 8.49
N ALA A 20 -8.28 -23.17 7.25
CA ALA A 20 -7.83 -21.94 6.58
C ALA A 20 -8.96 -20.91 6.45
N GLN A 21 -10.17 -21.34 6.07
CA GLN A 21 -11.31 -20.43 5.92
C GLN A 21 -11.88 -19.94 7.24
N LEU A 22 -11.88 -20.75 8.31
CA LEU A 22 -12.28 -20.27 9.65
C LEU A 22 -11.47 -19.04 10.07
N VAL A 23 -10.17 -19.02 9.77
CA VAL A 23 -9.29 -17.88 10.09
C VAL A 23 -9.46 -16.74 9.07
N ASN A 24 -9.42 -17.03 7.76
CA ASN A 24 -9.53 -16.00 6.71
C ASN A 24 -10.87 -15.24 6.78
N GLU A 25 -11.96 -15.92 7.12
CA GLU A 25 -13.31 -15.34 7.28
C GLU A 25 -13.55 -14.72 8.66
N ARG A 26 -12.50 -14.63 9.51
CA ARG A 26 -12.55 -14.08 10.88
C ARG A 26 -13.59 -14.76 11.77
N LEU A 27 -13.81 -16.07 11.58
CA LEU A 27 -14.62 -16.91 12.47
C LEU A 27 -13.77 -17.48 13.63
N ALA A 28 -12.45 -17.47 13.48
CA ALA A 28 -11.49 -17.83 14.50
C ALA A 28 -10.23 -16.95 14.42
N THR A 29 -9.51 -16.85 15.54
CA THR A 29 -8.21 -16.16 15.65
C THR A 29 -7.09 -17.18 15.71
N LEU A 30 -5.97 -16.91 15.04
CA LEU A 30 -4.78 -17.77 15.06
C LEU A 30 -3.62 -17.05 15.76
N THR A 31 -2.92 -17.77 16.64
CA THR A 31 -1.63 -17.38 17.21
C THR A 31 -0.60 -18.50 16.98
N LEU A 32 0.68 -18.14 16.88
CA LEU A 32 1.77 -19.12 16.84
C LEU A 32 2.23 -19.45 18.25
N LEU A 33 2.57 -20.72 18.49
CA LEU A 33 3.12 -21.18 19.76
C LEU A 33 4.66 -21.24 19.66
N ASP A 34 5.33 -20.37 20.43
CA ASP A 34 6.79 -20.34 20.52
C ASP A 34 7.33 -21.47 21.44
N GLY A 35 8.56 -21.92 21.19
CA GLY A 35 9.28 -22.85 22.07
C GLY A 35 8.92 -24.34 21.92
N THR A 36 8.38 -24.76 20.76
CA THR A 36 8.11 -26.17 20.43
C THR A 36 9.03 -26.65 19.30
N ASP A 37 9.40 -27.95 19.29
CA ASP A 37 10.31 -28.53 18.28
C ASP A 37 9.80 -28.40 16.82
N GLN A 38 8.50 -28.15 16.63
CA GLN A 38 7.89 -27.83 15.34
C GLN A 38 6.90 -26.68 15.51
N PRO A 39 6.88 -25.66 14.62
CA PRO A 39 5.96 -24.54 14.74
C PRO A 39 4.50 -25.03 14.65
N ARG A 40 3.67 -24.56 15.58
CA ARG A 40 2.25 -24.92 15.66
C ARG A 40 1.39 -23.67 15.68
N ALA A 41 0.25 -23.76 15.00
CA ALA A 41 -0.83 -22.79 15.14
C ALA A 41 -1.71 -23.19 16.34
N ARG A 42 -2.09 -22.21 17.15
CA ARG A 42 -3.18 -22.27 18.11
C ARG A 42 -4.33 -21.43 17.59
N ILE A 43 -5.51 -22.02 17.47
CA ILE A 43 -6.70 -21.38 16.91
C ILE A 43 -7.80 -21.35 17.98
N THR A 44 -8.36 -20.18 18.22
CA THR A 44 -9.35 -19.90 19.27
C THR A 44 -10.55 -19.14 18.72
N GLY A 45 -11.73 -19.37 19.28
CA GLY A 45 -12.91 -18.55 19.00
C GLY A 45 -12.86 -17.19 19.72
N PRO A 46 -13.52 -16.15 19.17
CA PRO A 46 -13.72 -14.88 19.86
C PRO A 46 -14.40 -15.08 21.23
N GLY A 47 -13.78 -14.62 22.32
CA GLY A 47 -14.39 -14.63 23.66
C GLY A 47 -14.46 -15.99 24.38
N ASN A 48 -13.87 -17.07 23.86
CA ASN A 48 -13.90 -18.39 24.50
C ASN A 48 -12.49 -19.04 24.58
N PRO A 49 -11.65 -18.67 25.56
CA PRO A 49 -10.29 -19.21 25.68
C PRO A 49 -10.25 -20.67 26.16
N ALA A 50 -11.35 -21.20 26.70
CA ALA A 50 -11.44 -22.55 27.24
C ALA A 50 -11.51 -23.64 26.16
N ARG A 51 -11.89 -23.28 24.92
CA ARG A 51 -11.92 -24.17 23.76
C ARG A 51 -11.00 -23.66 22.67
N TRP A 52 -10.05 -24.46 22.25
CA TRP A 52 -9.11 -24.13 21.18
C TRP A 52 -8.71 -25.37 20.40
N MET A 53 -8.11 -25.18 19.24
CA MET A 53 -7.48 -26.26 18.49
C MET A 53 -6.04 -25.92 18.15
N THR A 54 -5.20 -26.94 17.93
CA THR A 54 -3.84 -26.77 17.43
C THR A 54 -3.48 -27.78 16.38
N LEU A 55 -2.67 -27.35 15.42
CA LEU A 55 -2.16 -28.17 14.34
C LEU A 55 -0.77 -27.65 13.90
N PRO A 56 0.12 -28.54 13.43
CA PRO A 56 1.42 -28.12 12.93
C PRO A 56 1.29 -27.24 11.69
N VAL A 57 2.20 -26.28 11.52
CA VAL A 57 2.30 -25.46 10.32
C VAL A 57 3.55 -25.80 9.52
N THR A 58 3.60 -25.33 8.28
CA THR A 58 4.78 -25.48 7.40
C THR A 58 5.86 -24.45 7.72
N ASP A 59 7.09 -24.73 7.27
CA ASP A 59 8.20 -23.79 7.36
C ASP A 59 7.90 -22.55 6.49
N GLY A 60 8.12 -21.35 7.01
CA GLY A 60 7.76 -20.09 6.34
C GLY A 60 6.29 -19.67 6.46
N PHE A 61 5.55 -20.25 7.42
CA PHE A 61 4.20 -19.81 7.76
C PHE A 61 4.17 -18.32 8.15
N SER A 62 3.23 -17.55 7.59
CA SER A 62 3.07 -16.13 7.88
C SER A 62 1.60 -15.73 7.95
N LEU A 63 1.27 -14.91 8.94
CA LEU A 63 -0.05 -14.27 9.11
C LEU A 63 -0.21 -12.99 8.27
N SER A 64 0.83 -12.55 7.55
CA SER A 64 0.78 -11.36 6.70
C SER A 64 0.07 -11.58 5.37
N LYS A 65 -0.42 -12.80 5.09
CA LYS A 65 -1.12 -13.20 3.87
C LYS A 65 -2.37 -14.02 4.20
N PRO A 66 -3.36 -14.10 3.30
CA PRO A 66 -4.44 -15.08 3.40
C PRO A 66 -3.89 -16.50 3.50
N LEU A 67 -4.42 -17.29 4.44
CA LEU A 67 -3.95 -18.64 4.72
C LEU A 67 -4.38 -19.62 3.63
N ARG A 68 -3.46 -20.51 3.25
CA ARG A 68 -3.67 -21.58 2.27
C ARG A 68 -3.86 -22.93 2.99
N PRO A 69 -4.60 -23.89 2.39
CA PRO A 69 -4.82 -25.18 3.03
C PRO A 69 -3.53 -25.93 3.43
N ASN A 70 -2.49 -25.99 2.57
CA ASN A 70 -1.25 -26.69 2.93
C ASN A 70 -0.25 -25.83 3.72
N ASP A 71 -0.64 -24.62 4.15
CA ASP A 71 0.10 -23.95 5.22
C ASP A 71 0.02 -24.77 6.53
N PHE A 72 -1.02 -25.61 6.64
CA PHE A 72 -1.29 -26.50 7.76
C PHE A 72 -0.94 -27.97 7.46
N ARG A 73 -0.52 -28.69 8.51
CA ARG A 73 -0.33 -30.14 8.53
C ARG A 73 -1.31 -30.77 9.52
N LEU A 74 -1.52 -32.08 9.40
CA LEU A 74 -2.45 -32.86 10.23
C LEU A 74 -1.67 -33.75 11.20
N PRO A 75 -2.30 -34.24 12.29
CA PRO A 75 -3.72 -34.10 12.68
C PRO A 75 -4.04 -32.79 13.40
N VAL A 76 -5.33 -32.44 13.46
CA VAL A 76 -5.83 -31.36 14.34
C VAL A 76 -5.99 -31.92 15.74
N THR A 77 -5.57 -31.16 16.75
CA THR A 77 -5.81 -31.48 18.17
C THR A 77 -6.84 -30.50 18.72
N LEU A 78 -7.97 -31.01 19.18
CA LEU A 78 -9.05 -30.25 19.80
C LEU A 78 -8.86 -30.26 21.32
N CYS A 79 -8.87 -29.10 21.94
CA CYS A 79 -8.64 -28.91 23.36
C CYS A 79 -9.87 -28.24 23.99
N ALA A 80 -10.52 -28.93 24.93
CA ALA A 80 -11.65 -28.39 25.68
C ALA A 80 -11.61 -28.87 27.14
N ASN A 81 -11.77 -27.95 28.09
CA ASN A 81 -11.83 -28.24 29.53
C ASN A 81 -10.63 -29.08 30.03
N GLY A 82 -9.42 -28.84 29.48
CA GLY A 82 -8.20 -29.57 29.85
C GLY A 82 -8.03 -30.95 29.20
N MET A 83 -8.96 -31.40 28.36
CA MET A 83 -8.85 -32.64 27.59
C MET A 83 -8.42 -32.36 26.15
N GLU A 84 -7.51 -33.19 25.63
CA GLU A 84 -7.05 -33.14 24.24
C GLU A 84 -7.52 -34.36 23.45
N SER A 85 -7.96 -34.16 22.21
CA SER A 85 -8.33 -35.24 21.29
C SER A 85 -7.83 -34.95 19.89
N LYS A 86 -7.33 -35.96 19.18
CA LYS A 86 -6.93 -35.84 17.78
C LYS A 86 -8.16 -36.06 16.90
N GLU A 87 -8.35 -35.18 15.93
CA GLU A 87 -9.48 -35.24 15.00
C GLU A 87 -9.02 -34.94 13.57
N ASP A 88 -9.61 -35.66 12.61
CA ASP A 88 -9.39 -35.48 11.18
C ASP A 88 -10.68 -35.28 10.38
N ASP A 89 -11.85 -35.53 10.99
CA ASP A 89 -13.16 -35.33 10.38
C ASP A 89 -13.51 -33.83 10.31
N PRO A 90 -13.69 -33.26 9.11
CA PRO A 90 -14.01 -31.84 8.96
C PRO A 90 -15.36 -31.48 9.58
N GLY A 91 -16.30 -32.43 9.63
CA GLY A 91 -17.60 -32.24 10.28
C GLY A 91 -17.46 -32.10 11.80
N SER A 92 -16.73 -33.01 12.45
CA SER A 92 -16.45 -32.94 13.90
C SER A 92 -15.70 -31.66 14.27
N ILE A 93 -14.73 -31.25 13.45
CA ILE A 93 -13.96 -30.00 13.68
C ILE A 93 -14.88 -28.79 13.56
N PHE A 94 -15.73 -28.72 12.53
CA PHE A 94 -16.70 -27.62 12.40
C PHE A 94 -17.68 -27.60 13.58
N ALA A 95 -18.24 -28.75 13.96
CA ALA A 95 -19.15 -28.89 15.11
C ALA A 95 -18.49 -28.46 16.43
N PHE A 96 -17.19 -28.69 16.61
CA PHE A 96 -16.44 -28.17 17.75
C PHE A 96 -16.39 -26.63 17.76
N CYS A 97 -16.26 -26.02 16.58
CA CYS A 97 -16.13 -24.57 16.40
C CYS A 97 -17.45 -23.82 16.44
N THR A 98 -18.62 -24.48 16.34
CA THR A 98 -19.92 -23.77 16.26
C THR A 98 -20.17 -22.86 17.46
N SER A 99 -19.59 -23.15 18.63
CA SER A 99 -19.67 -22.26 19.80
C SER A 99 -18.88 -20.96 19.68
N TRP A 100 -18.08 -20.78 18.63
CA TRP A 100 -17.24 -19.60 18.40
C TRP A 100 -17.95 -18.49 17.62
N PHE A 101 -19.08 -18.79 16.99
CA PHE A 101 -19.81 -17.87 16.13
C PHE A 101 -21.30 -18.18 16.12
N CYS A 102 -22.14 -17.21 15.75
CA CYS A 102 -23.60 -17.41 15.71
C CYS A 102 -23.99 -18.31 14.52
N CYS A 103 -24.38 -19.54 14.80
CA CYS A 103 -24.95 -20.48 13.84
C CYS A 103 -26.03 -21.31 14.52
N ASP A 104 -27.25 -21.36 13.96
CA ASP A 104 -28.31 -22.18 14.49
C ASP A 104 -28.01 -23.68 14.30
N GLU A 105 -28.62 -24.53 15.13
CA GLU A 105 -28.34 -25.96 15.19
C GLU A 105 -28.68 -26.69 13.88
N LYS A 106 -29.74 -26.27 13.17
CA LYS A 106 -30.15 -26.86 11.90
C LYS A 106 -29.13 -26.56 10.81
N THR A 107 -28.69 -25.31 10.69
CA THR A 107 -27.65 -24.88 9.75
C THR A 107 -26.32 -25.53 10.07
N ALA A 108 -25.93 -25.60 11.35
CA ALA A 108 -24.69 -26.23 11.79
C ALA A 108 -24.65 -27.73 11.43
N SER A 109 -25.75 -28.44 11.65
CA SER A 109 -25.90 -29.85 11.30
C SER A 109 -25.81 -30.07 9.78
N SER A 110 -26.44 -29.19 9.00
CA SER A 110 -26.39 -29.22 7.54
C SER A 110 -24.98 -28.98 7.00
N ILE A 111 -24.26 -27.97 7.50
CA ILE A 111 -22.87 -27.69 7.12
C ILE A 111 -21.95 -28.86 7.49
N THR A 112 -22.13 -29.44 8.69
CA THR A 112 -21.39 -30.61 9.13
C THR A 112 -21.54 -31.78 8.16
N TYR A 113 -22.78 -32.02 7.71
CA TYR A 113 -23.08 -33.05 6.73
C TYR A 113 -22.46 -32.75 5.35
N GLU A 114 -22.50 -31.49 4.90
CA GLU A 114 -21.91 -31.06 3.64
C GLU A 114 -20.39 -31.20 3.59
N LEU A 115 -19.71 -30.87 4.69
CA LEU A 115 -18.26 -31.04 4.84
C LEU A 115 -17.86 -32.52 4.78
N ARG A 116 -18.62 -33.39 5.47
CA ARG A 116 -18.40 -34.84 5.41
C ARG A 116 -18.63 -35.38 4.00
N ASN A 117 -19.70 -34.95 3.34
CA ASN A 117 -19.96 -35.32 1.95
C ASN A 117 -18.82 -34.89 1.02
N SER A 118 -18.31 -33.66 1.16
CA SER A 118 -17.14 -33.18 0.39
C SER A 118 -15.94 -34.11 0.51
N ALA A 119 -15.62 -34.56 1.74
CA ALA A 119 -14.51 -35.47 1.99
C ALA A 119 -14.75 -36.87 1.37
N VAL A 120 -15.95 -37.43 1.51
CA VAL A 120 -16.28 -38.76 0.96
C VAL A 120 -16.32 -38.73 -0.58
N MET A 121 -16.86 -37.67 -1.17
CA MET A 121 -16.82 -37.49 -2.62
C MET A 121 -15.38 -37.38 -3.12
N LEU A 122 -14.53 -36.58 -2.46
CA LEU A 122 -13.11 -36.46 -2.81
C LEU A 122 -12.36 -37.80 -2.72
N GLU A 123 -12.66 -38.65 -1.74
CA GLU A 123 -12.07 -39.99 -1.64
C GLU A 123 -12.30 -40.77 -2.93
N LYS A 124 -13.54 -40.78 -3.44
CA LYS A 124 -13.85 -41.46 -4.70
C LYS A 124 -13.17 -40.80 -5.90
N TRP A 125 -13.12 -39.47 -5.96
CA TRP A 125 -12.38 -38.76 -7.00
C TRP A 125 -10.89 -39.14 -7.02
N MET A 126 -10.26 -39.28 -5.85
CA MET A 126 -8.87 -39.74 -5.74
C MET A 126 -8.71 -41.19 -6.22
N GLN A 127 -9.64 -42.09 -5.85
CA GLN A 127 -9.65 -43.47 -6.34
C GLN A 127 -9.75 -43.55 -7.86
N LEU A 128 -10.65 -42.77 -8.48
CA LEU A 128 -10.80 -42.71 -9.93
C LEU A 128 -9.57 -42.09 -10.59
N GLY A 129 -9.10 -40.95 -10.07
CA GLY A 129 -7.94 -40.22 -10.59
C GLY A 129 -6.64 -41.01 -10.54
N SER A 130 -6.49 -41.92 -9.56
CA SER A 130 -5.34 -42.83 -9.49
C SER A 130 -5.26 -43.80 -10.67
N LYS A 131 -6.39 -44.12 -11.29
CA LYS A 131 -6.51 -45.05 -12.42
C LYS A 131 -6.39 -44.37 -13.78
N TRP A 132 -6.53 -43.04 -13.84
CA TRP A 132 -6.47 -42.31 -15.10
C TRP A 132 -5.05 -42.28 -15.70
N PRO A 133 -4.94 -42.22 -17.04
CA PRO A 133 -3.67 -41.98 -17.70
C PRO A 133 -3.12 -40.61 -17.35
N ILE A 134 -1.79 -40.49 -17.31
CA ILE A 134 -1.13 -39.19 -17.19
C ILE A 134 -1.24 -38.48 -18.53
N LEU A 135 -1.85 -37.30 -18.52
CA LEU A 135 -2.08 -36.50 -19.72
C LEU A 135 -0.78 -35.89 -20.27
N ASN A 136 -0.75 -35.66 -21.58
CA ASN A 136 0.37 -35.08 -22.31
C ASN A 136 -0.11 -34.10 -23.40
N ILE A 137 0.82 -33.57 -24.20
CA ILE A 137 0.55 -32.59 -25.26
C ILE A 137 -0.48 -33.05 -26.32
N ASN A 138 -0.70 -34.35 -26.45
CA ASN A 138 -1.64 -34.95 -27.40
C ASN A 138 -2.99 -35.33 -26.79
N SER A 139 -3.16 -35.19 -25.48
CA SER A 139 -4.44 -35.44 -24.81
C SER A 139 -5.53 -34.46 -25.31
N SER A 140 -6.78 -34.93 -25.35
CA SER A 140 -7.91 -34.11 -25.78
C SER A 140 -8.29 -33.08 -24.72
N PHE A 141 -9.00 -32.01 -25.13
CA PHE A 141 -9.52 -31.05 -24.15
C PHE A 141 -10.46 -31.69 -23.12
N LEU A 142 -11.25 -32.69 -23.52
CA LEU A 142 -12.13 -33.43 -22.60
C LEU A 142 -11.34 -34.22 -21.55
N ASP A 143 -10.16 -34.75 -21.89
CA ASP A 143 -9.31 -35.40 -20.89
C ASP A 143 -8.85 -34.39 -19.83
N TRP A 144 -8.44 -33.20 -20.27
CA TRP A 144 -8.04 -32.10 -19.38
C TRP A 144 -9.18 -31.58 -18.51
N GLU A 145 -10.41 -31.57 -19.01
CA GLU A 145 -11.61 -31.24 -18.22
C GLU A 145 -11.89 -32.25 -17.11
N ARG A 146 -11.58 -33.53 -17.36
CA ARG A 146 -11.94 -34.63 -16.45
C ARG A 146 -10.88 -34.93 -15.41
N CYS A 147 -9.64 -34.49 -15.62
CA CYS A 147 -8.54 -34.82 -14.71
C CYS A 147 -8.50 -33.99 -13.42
N LEU A 148 -9.48 -33.10 -13.18
CA LEU A 148 -9.63 -32.40 -11.92
C LEU A 148 -10.08 -33.37 -10.84
N VAL A 149 -9.26 -33.55 -9.80
CA VAL A 149 -9.49 -34.49 -8.70
C VAL A 149 -9.75 -33.74 -7.39
N THR A 150 -8.98 -32.71 -7.08
CA THR A 150 -9.05 -32.01 -5.79
C THR A 150 -10.16 -30.97 -5.67
N GLY A 151 -10.74 -30.53 -6.79
CA GLY A 151 -11.83 -29.56 -6.80
C GLY A 151 -11.36 -28.12 -6.55
N HIS A 152 -12.19 -27.29 -5.92
CA HIS A 152 -11.82 -25.90 -5.64
C HIS A 152 -10.64 -25.82 -4.66
N PRO A 153 -9.63 -24.96 -4.91
CA PRO A 153 -8.40 -24.91 -4.14
C PRO A 153 -8.57 -24.55 -2.66
N THR A 154 -9.50 -23.63 -2.36
CA THR A 154 -9.65 -23.04 -1.02
C THR A 154 -11.02 -23.26 -0.37
N HIS A 155 -12.00 -23.80 -1.11
CA HIS A 155 -13.40 -23.86 -0.66
C HIS A 155 -13.63 -25.10 0.21
N PRO A 156 -14.16 -25.02 1.44
CA PRO A 156 -14.34 -26.20 2.28
C PRO A 156 -15.27 -27.25 1.66
N PHE A 157 -16.30 -26.80 0.95
CA PHE A 157 -17.26 -27.65 0.22
C PHE A 157 -16.81 -28.02 -1.21
N HIS A 158 -15.50 -28.05 -1.47
CA HIS A 158 -14.88 -28.19 -2.80
C HIS A 158 -15.41 -29.34 -3.66
N ARG A 159 -15.89 -30.44 -3.05
CA ARG A 159 -16.45 -31.63 -3.72
C ARG A 159 -17.83 -32.03 -3.25
N THR A 160 -18.50 -31.18 -2.46
CA THR A 160 -19.88 -31.43 -2.03
C THR A 160 -20.79 -31.68 -3.23
N CYS A 161 -21.60 -32.72 -3.16
CA CYS A 161 -22.61 -33.08 -4.16
C CYS A 161 -23.85 -33.66 -3.47
N PHE A 162 -24.97 -32.94 -3.54
CA PHE A 162 -26.29 -33.41 -3.07
C PHE A 162 -27.33 -33.28 -4.16
N ALA A 163 -28.18 -34.28 -4.30
CA ALA A 163 -29.40 -34.18 -5.10
C ALA A 163 -30.47 -33.37 -4.36
N HIS A 164 -31.23 -32.56 -5.11
CA HIS A 164 -32.48 -31.98 -4.63
C HIS A 164 -33.48 -33.10 -4.31
N GLY A 165 -34.45 -32.85 -3.42
CA GLY A 165 -35.44 -33.87 -2.99
C GLY A 165 -36.34 -34.43 -4.10
N LEU A 166 -36.31 -33.83 -5.30
CA LEU A 166 -37.00 -34.32 -6.50
C LEU A 166 -36.19 -35.36 -7.27
N LEU A 167 -34.90 -35.52 -6.96
CA LEU A 167 -33.99 -36.46 -7.61
C LEU A 167 -33.62 -37.61 -6.67
N GLN A 168 -33.10 -38.70 -7.23
CA GLN A 168 -32.50 -39.76 -6.43
C GLN A 168 -31.26 -39.25 -5.69
N PRO A 169 -31.03 -39.65 -4.42
CA PRO A 169 -29.83 -39.28 -3.67
C PRO A 169 -28.54 -39.61 -4.44
N VAL A 170 -27.55 -38.73 -4.34
CA VAL A 170 -26.25 -38.91 -5.01
C VAL A 170 -25.20 -39.30 -3.98
N GLY A 171 -24.59 -40.46 -4.19
CA GLY A 171 -23.45 -40.96 -3.44
C GLY A 171 -22.16 -41.00 -4.26
N PRO A 172 -21.05 -41.41 -3.65
CA PRO A 172 -19.76 -41.49 -4.34
C PRO A 172 -19.76 -42.48 -5.51
N ASP A 173 -20.51 -43.57 -5.40
CA ASP A 173 -20.58 -44.59 -6.46
C ASP A 173 -21.32 -44.12 -7.71
N ASP A 174 -22.03 -42.99 -7.64
CA ASP A 174 -22.71 -42.38 -8.79
C ASP A 174 -21.78 -41.51 -9.64
N ILE A 175 -20.61 -41.10 -9.12
CA ILE A 175 -19.67 -40.21 -9.83
C ILE A 175 -19.32 -40.72 -11.24
N PRO A 176 -19.01 -42.01 -11.49
CA PRO A 176 -18.75 -42.51 -12.84
C PRO A 176 -19.90 -42.29 -13.83
N ASN A 177 -21.15 -42.41 -13.35
CA ASN A 177 -22.35 -42.17 -14.17
C ASN A 177 -22.57 -40.67 -14.39
N MET A 178 -22.31 -39.83 -13.39
CA MET A 178 -22.34 -38.37 -13.55
C MET A 178 -21.26 -37.87 -14.52
N LEU A 179 -20.14 -38.58 -14.63
CA LEU A 179 -19.09 -38.30 -15.60
C LEU A 179 -19.47 -38.74 -17.03
N ASN A 180 -20.35 -39.73 -17.19
CA ASN A 180 -20.81 -40.20 -18.50
C ASN A 180 -22.35 -40.26 -18.51
N PRO A 181 -23.03 -39.10 -18.36
CA PRO A 181 -24.45 -39.07 -18.10
C PRO A 181 -25.25 -39.53 -19.31
N ALA A 182 -26.43 -40.10 -19.05
CA ALA A 182 -27.44 -40.27 -20.09
C ALA A 182 -28.13 -38.92 -20.38
N LEU A 183 -28.52 -38.74 -21.64
CA LEU A 183 -29.31 -37.60 -22.10
C LEU A 183 -30.74 -38.04 -22.38
N SER A 184 -31.70 -37.29 -21.85
CA SER A 184 -33.13 -37.46 -22.15
C SER A 184 -33.62 -36.28 -22.98
N PHE A 185 -34.41 -36.57 -24.00
CA PHE A 185 -35.01 -35.59 -24.89
C PHE A 185 -36.50 -35.55 -24.60
N VAL A 186 -37.03 -34.35 -24.37
CA VAL A 186 -38.46 -34.14 -24.10
C VAL A 186 -39.06 -33.27 -25.20
N THR A 187 -40.26 -33.60 -25.65
CA THR A 187 -41.09 -32.70 -26.45
C THR A 187 -41.97 -31.89 -25.52
N ILE A 188 -42.07 -30.59 -25.77
CA ILE A 188 -42.87 -29.66 -24.96
C ILE A 188 -43.55 -28.62 -25.87
N PRO A 189 -44.75 -28.12 -25.54
CA PRO A 189 -45.37 -27.04 -26.30
C PRO A 189 -44.49 -25.79 -26.37
N ARG A 190 -44.38 -25.17 -27.55
CA ARG A 190 -43.52 -24.00 -27.77
C ARG A 190 -43.86 -22.83 -26.84
N PHE A 191 -45.12 -22.65 -26.46
CA PHE A 191 -45.53 -21.57 -25.55
C PHE A 191 -44.99 -21.74 -24.12
N SER A 192 -44.59 -22.95 -23.71
CA SER A 192 -43.99 -23.25 -22.40
C SER A 192 -42.49 -22.92 -22.33
N VAL A 193 -41.86 -22.55 -23.46
CA VAL A 193 -40.41 -22.34 -23.57
C VAL A 193 -40.10 -21.01 -24.25
N ARG A 194 -39.09 -20.30 -23.75
CA ARG A 194 -38.48 -19.14 -24.42
C ARG A 194 -37.19 -19.58 -25.09
N LEU A 195 -37.04 -19.18 -26.36
CA LEU A 195 -35.87 -19.51 -27.18
C LEU A 195 -35.07 -18.26 -27.47
N PHE A 196 -33.75 -18.41 -27.41
CA PHE A 196 -32.79 -17.35 -27.68
C PHE A 196 -31.77 -17.86 -28.69
N GLY A 197 -31.47 -17.04 -29.70
CA GLY A 197 -30.63 -17.45 -30.83
C GLY A 197 -31.27 -18.58 -31.67
N PRO A 198 -30.52 -19.16 -32.62
CA PRO A 198 -31.04 -20.18 -33.54
C PRO A 198 -31.07 -21.59 -32.92
N PHE A 199 -31.69 -21.74 -31.74
CA PHE A 199 -31.65 -22.97 -30.93
C PHE A 199 -32.08 -24.22 -31.70
N ASP A 200 -33.28 -24.21 -32.29
CA ASP A 200 -33.81 -25.36 -33.06
C ASP A 200 -32.87 -25.78 -34.19
N ARG A 201 -32.39 -24.81 -34.97
CA ARG A 201 -31.50 -25.05 -36.10
C ARG A 201 -30.18 -25.67 -35.67
N LEU A 202 -29.60 -25.16 -34.57
CA LEU A 202 -28.32 -25.64 -34.07
C LEU A 202 -28.43 -26.99 -33.36
N LEU A 203 -29.60 -27.31 -32.78
CA LEU A 203 -29.83 -28.58 -32.11
C LEU A 203 -30.07 -29.75 -33.08
N ARG A 204 -30.65 -29.49 -34.27
CA ARG A 204 -30.99 -30.54 -35.27
C ARG A 204 -29.87 -31.55 -35.53
N PRO A 205 -28.60 -31.17 -35.79
CA PRO A 205 -27.53 -32.14 -36.02
C PRO A 205 -27.32 -33.11 -34.85
N LEU A 206 -27.59 -32.69 -33.61
CA LEU A 206 -27.53 -33.59 -32.44
C LEU A 206 -28.70 -34.59 -32.45
N LEU A 207 -29.90 -34.12 -32.80
CA LEU A 207 -31.08 -34.98 -32.90
C LEU A 207 -30.87 -36.05 -33.97
N ASP A 208 -30.35 -35.66 -35.13
CA ASP A 208 -30.02 -36.58 -36.23
C ASP A 208 -28.93 -37.58 -35.82
N LEU A 209 -27.82 -37.10 -35.23
CA LEU A 209 -26.71 -37.92 -34.76
C LEU A 209 -27.13 -38.98 -33.74
N LEU A 210 -28.12 -38.66 -32.90
CA LEU A 210 -28.62 -39.54 -31.86
C LEU A 210 -29.94 -40.21 -32.24
N GLU A 211 -30.40 -40.07 -33.48
CA GLU A 211 -31.65 -40.63 -34.01
C GLU A 211 -32.87 -40.31 -33.12
N VAL A 212 -32.95 -39.08 -32.62
CA VAL A 212 -34.08 -38.61 -31.79
C VAL A 212 -35.26 -38.28 -32.71
N PRO A 213 -36.46 -38.83 -32.47
CA PRO A 213 -37.63 -38.52 -33.29
C PRO A 213 -37.91 -37.01 -33.34
N SER A 214 -38.01 -36.45 -34.55
CA SER A 214 -38.50 -35.08 -34.74
C SER A 214 -40.04 -35.07 -34.63
N PRO A 215 -40.65 -34.02 -34.07
CA PRO A 215 -42.11 -33.82 -34.12
C PRO A 215 -42.56 -33.42 -35.54
N ALA A 216 -42.43 -34.36 -36.50
CA ALA A 216 -42.70 -34.13 -37.92
C ALA A 216 -44.15 -33.66 -38.15
N GLY A 217 -44.32 -32.47 -38.73
CA GLY A 217 -45.62 -31.83 -38.97
C GLY A 217 -46.22 -31.09 -37.78
N LEU A 218 -45.49 -31.02 -36.65
CA LEU A 218 -45.88 -30.34 -35.41
C LEU A 218 -44.79 -29.37 -34.92
N GLU A 219 -43.78 -29.06 -35.73
CA GLU A 219 -42.62 -28.25 -35.34
C GLU A 219 -42.98 -26.81 -34.94
N ASP A 220 -44.11 -26.29 -35.43
CA ASP A 220 -44.65 -24.98 -35.07
C ASP A 220 -45.35 -24.98 -33.69
N TYR A 221 -45.69 -26.15 -33.16
CA TYR A 221 -46.41 -26.31 -31.89
C TYR A 221 -45.57 -26.91 -30.78
N TYR A 222 -44.61 -27.78 -31.11
CA TYR A 222 -43.75 -28.47 -30.16
C TYR A 222 -42.27 -28.24 -30.45
N ILE A 223 -41.46 -28.31 -29.39
CA ILE A 223 -40.01 -28.25 -29.46
C ILE A 223 -39.38 -29.39 -28.66
N VAL A 224 -38.23 -29.86 -29.14
CA VAL A 224 -37.40 -30.85 -28.44
C VAL A 224 -36.34 -30.12 -27.61
N VAL A 225 -36.28 -30.42 -26.31
CA VAL A 225 -35.26 -29.89 -25.40
C VAL A 225 -34.48 -31.06 -24.77
N PRO A 226 -33.14 -31.09 -24.85
CA PRO A 226 -32.34 -32.08 -24.16
C PRO A 226 -32.20 -31.71 -22.68
N CYS A 227 -32.16 -32.72 -21.81
CA CYS A 227 -31.82 -32.60 -20.40
C CYS A 227 -30.96 -33.79 -19.97
N LEU A 228 -30.30 -33.67 -18.83
CA LEU A 228 -29.64 -34.82 -18.20
C LEU A 228 -30.74 -35.77 -17.70
N SER A 229 -30.61 -37.07 -17.97
CA SER A 229 -31.61 -38.05 -17.52
C SER A 229 -31.79 -38.04 -16.00
N GLN A 230 -30.72 -37.75 -15.26
CA GLN A 230 -30.79 -37.57 -13.80
C GLN A 230 -31.63 -36.36 -13.38
N HIS A 231 -31.72 -35.32 -14.22
CA HIS A 231 -32.51 -34.12 -13.96
C HIS A 231 -33.99 -34.27 -14.35
N LEU A 232 -34.31 -35.23 -15.20
CA LEU A 232 -35.63 -35.43 -15.79
C LEU A 232 -36.79 -35.43 -14.76
N PRO A 233 -36.69 -36.07 -13.57
CA PRO A 233 -37.77 -36.02 -12.59
C PRO A 233 -38.12 -34.60 -12.12
N ALA A 234 -37.11 -33.75 -11.93
CA ALA A 234 -37.33 -32.36 -11.55
C ALA A 234 -37.90 -31.54 -12.71
N LEU A 235 -37.45 -31.80 -13.95
CA LEU A 235 -38.02 -31.16 -15.14
C LEU A 235 -39.51 -31.50 -15.28
N LEU A 236 -39.89 -32.77 -15.20
CA LEU A 236 -41.29 -33.20 -15.32
C LEU A 236 -42.18 -32.68 -14.18
N HIS A 237 -41.61 -32.45 -13.00
CA HIS A 237 -42.33 -31.84 -11.88
C HIS A 237 -42.77 -30.40 -12.20
N PHE A 238 -41.87 -29.58 -12.77
CA PHE A 238 -42.16 -28.18 -13.08
C PHE A 238 -42.78 -27.96 -14.47
N PHE A 239 -42.70 -28.96 -15.34
CA PHE A 239 -43.25 -28.96 -16.70
C PHE A 239 -44.00 -30.27 -16.96
N PRO A 240 -45.18 -30.47 -16.35
CA PRO A 240 -45.97 -31.70 -16.49
C PRO A 240 -46.44 -31.97 -17.92
N GLU A 241 -46.46 -30.95 -18.78
CA GLU A 241 -46.76 -31.06 -20.21
C GLU A 241 -45.58 -31.58 -21.06
N ALA A 242 -44.38 -31.67 -20.49
CA ALA A 242 -43.21 -32.21 -21.18
C ALA A 242 -43.31 -33.74 -21.28
N THR A 243 -43.13 -34.27 -22.49
CA THR A 243 -43.19 -35.71 -22.76
C THR A 243 -41.81 -36.23 -23.15
N PRO A 244 -41.20 -37.17 -22.39
CA PRO A 244 -39.94 -37.80 -22.79
C PRO A 244 -40.12 -38.63 -24.07
N ILE A 245 -39.29 -38.40 -25.08
CA ILE A 245 -39.37 -39.09 -26.38
C ILE A 245 -38.20 -40.03 -26.66
N LYS A 246 -37.02 -39.78 -26.08
CA LYS A 246 -35.85 -40.67 -26.19
C LYS A 246 -34.89 -40.44 -25.04
N THR A 247 -34.26 -41.52 -24.56
CA THR A 247 -33.12 -41.45 -23.64
C THR A 247 -31.94 -42.19 -24.27
N VAL A 248 -30.76 -41.57 -24.24
CA VAL A 248 -29.54 -42.10 -24.83
C VAL A 248 -28.45 -42.15 -23.76
N ALA A 249 -28.00 -43.37 -23.45
CA ALA A 249 -26.92 -43.61 -22.49
C ALA A 249 -25.55 -43.65 -23.20
N ASN A 250 -24.47 -43.38 -22.44
CA ASN A 250 -23.08 -43.55 -22.88
C ASN A 250 -22.67 -42.79 -24.15
N ARG A 251 -23.35 -41.67 -24.45
CA ARG A 251 -23.00 -40.78 -25.58
C ARG A 251 -22.50 -39.41 -25.16
N ALA A 252 -22.83 -38.96 -23.95
CA ALA A 252 -22.41 -37.67 -23.43
C ALA A 252 -21.27 -37.84 -22.43
N VAL A 253 -20.31 -36.91 -22.49
CA VAL A 253 -19.15 -36.86 -21.61
C VAL A 253 -19.21 -35.57 -20.83
N ALA A 254 -19.27 -35.65 -19.49
CA ALA A 254 -19.31 -34.46 -18.65
C ALA A 254 -17.94 -33.78 -18.58
N GLN A 255 -17.98 -32.45 -18.63
CA GLN A 255 -16.85 -31.54 -18.38
C GLN A 255 -16.69 -31.26 -16.87
N ALA A 256 -15.74 -30.41 -16.49
CA ALA A 256 -15.44 -30.11 -15.08
C ALA A 256 -16.64 -29.59 -14.25
N SER A 257 -17.64 -28.99 -14.89
CA SER A 257 -18.85 -28.49 -14.22
C SER A 257 -19.90 -29.57 -13.94
N ILE A 258 -19.69 -30.80 -14.44
CA ILE A 258 -20.62 -31.95 -14.47
C ILE A 258 -21.87 -31.72 -15.32
N ARG A 259 -22.51 -30.56 -15.20
CA ARG A 259 -23.73 -30.19 -15.93
C ARG A 259 -23.50 -29.76 -17.38
N THR A 260 -22.25 -29.45 -17.75
CA THR A 260 -21.87 -29.21 -19.14
C THR A 260 -21.34 -30.50 -19.73
N VAL A 261 -21.93 -30.93 -20.84
CA VAL A 261 -21.57 -32.18 -21.49
C VAL A 261 -21.22 -31.95 -22.95
N SER A 262 -20.26 -32.72 -23.44
CA SER A 262 -19.93 -32.80 -24.86
C SER A 262 -20.42 -34.13 -25.42
N VAL A 263 -20.96 -34.12 -26.64
CA VAL A 263 -21.35 -35.33 -27.36
C VAL A 263 -20.38 -35.50 -28.53
N PRO A 264 -19.53 -36.54 -28.55
CA PRO A 264 -18.61 -36.77 -29.66
C PRO A 264 -19.36 -36.81 -31.00
N GLY A 265 -18.88 -36.04 -31.98
CA GLY A 265 -19.53 -35.87 -33.29
C GLY A 265 -20.48 -34.66 -33.38
N TYR A 266 -20.78 -33.97 -32.28
CA TYR A 266 -21.57 -32.75 -32.27
C TYR A 266 -20.70 -31.52 -31.99
N THR A 267 -20.99 -30.39 -32.65
CA THR A 267 -20.14 -29.19 -32.66
C THR A 267 -20.33 -28.27 -31.47
N TYR A 268 -21.35 -28.49 -30.64
CA TYR A 268 -21.65 -27.67 -29.47
C TYR A 268 -21.63 -28.50 -28.19
N ASP A 269 -21.19 -27.89 -27.11
CA ASP A 269 -21.37 -28.42 -25.76
C ASP A 269 -22.75 -28.02 -25.24
N LEU A 270 -23.38 -28.90 -24.48
CA LEU A 270 -24.68 -28.67 -23.85
C LEU A 270 -24.47 -28.28 -22.39
N LYS A 271 -24.79 -27.05 -22.01
CA LYS A 271 -24.83 -26.60 -20.61
C LYS A 271 -26.27 -26.75 -20.12
N LEU A 272 -26.49 -27.75 -19.28
CA LEU A 272 -27.82 -28.20 -18.89
C LEU A 272 -28.12 -27.86 -17.43
N SER A 273 -29.39 -27.68 -17.10
CA SER A 273 -29.83 -27.65 -15.71
C SER A 273 -29.64 -29.01 -15.03
N LEU A 274 -29.13 -28.96 -13.79
CA LEU A 274 -28.96 -30.12 -12.92
C LEU A 274 -29.36 -29.73 -11.50
N ALA A 275 -30.42 -30.35 -10.97
CA ALA A 275 -30.90 -30.08 -9.61
C ALA A 275 -30.02 -30.78 -8.55
N CYS A 276 -28.72 -30.52 -8.60
CA CYS A 276 -27.74 -30.95 -7.61
C CYS A 276 -27.00 -29.73 -7.06
N LEU A 277 -26.80 -29.71 -5.74
CA LEU A 277 -25.93 -28.78 -5.05
C LEU A 277 -24.48 -29.25 -5.24
N ILE A 278 -23.68 -28.53 -6.02
CA ILE A 278 -22.26 -28.83 -6.25
C ILE A 278 -21.41 -27.64 -5.82
N THR A 279 -20.45 -27.84 -4.92
CA THR A 279 -19.61 -26.76 -4.35
C THR A 279 -20.48 -25.63 -3.77
N SER A 280 -21.47 -26.01 -2.96
CA SER A 280 -22.46 -25.13 -2.30
C SER A 280 -23.41 -24.36 -3.21
N ALA A 281 -23.43 -24.58 -4.53
CA ALA A 281 -24.38 -23.93 -5.44
C ALA A 281 -25.27 -24.94 -6.16
N LEU A 282 -26.57 -24.67 -6.21
CA LEU A 282 -27.54 -25.48 -6.96
C LEU A 282 -27.33 -25.27 -8.46
N ARG A 283 -27.12 -26.36 -9.20
CA ARG A 283 -26.67 -26.34 -10.60
C ARG A 283 -27.79 -26.24 -11.65
N VAL A 284 -28.95 -25.69 -11.29
CA VAL A 284 -29.98 -25.23 -12.24
C VAL A 284 -29.64 -23.83 -12.78
N GLU A 285 -29.73 -23.60 -14.09
CA GLU A 285 -29.24 -22.37 -14.73
C GLU A 285 -30.28 -21.22 -14.74
N PRO A 286 -29.94 -20.01 -14.24
CA PRO A 286 -30.88 -18.89 -14.21
C PRO A 286 -31.40 -18.51 -15.60
N CYS A 287 -32.71 -18.22 -15.69
CA CYS A 287 -33.37 -17.85 -16.94
C CYS A 287 -32.75 -16.62 -17.62
N TRP A 288 -32.31 -15.63 -16.82
CA TRP A 288 -31.66 -14.43 -17.35
C TRP A 288 -30.34 -14.74 -18.08
N SER A 289 -29.61 -15.78 -17.64
CA SER A 289 -28.36 -16.20 -18.29
C SER A 289 -28.63 -16.82 -19.66
N ALA A 290 -29.72 -17.57 -19.80
CA ALA A 290 -30.16 -18.11 -21.08
C ALA A 290 -30.56 -16.98 -22.05
N ALA A 291 -31.27 -15.97 -21.54
CA ALA A 291 -31.70 -14.80 -22.31
C ALA A 291 -30.51 -13.96 -22.82
N ALA A 292 -29.53 -13.70 -21.95
CA ALA A 292 -28.37 -12.86 -22.28
C ALA A 292 -27.34 -13.57 -23.17
N ALA A 293 -27.27 -14.90 -23.17
CA ALA A 293 -26.19 -15.68 -23.76
C ALA A 293 -25.83 -15.29 -25.21
N PRO A 294 -26.77 -15.28 -26.19
CA PRO A 294 -26.43 -14.96 -27.58
C PRO A 294 -25.98 -13.50 -27.77
N THR A 295 -26.68 -12.55 -27.12
CA THR A 295 -26.39 -11.12 -27.20
C THR A 295 -25.03 -10.80 -26.59
N MET A 296 -24.76 -11.35 -25.39
CA MET A 296 -23.48 -11.25 -24.71
C MET A 296 -22.35 -11.82 -25.57
N THR A 297 -22.55 -13.02 -26.16
CA THR A 297 -21.55 -13.65 -27.04
C THR A 297 -21.21 -12.76 -28.23
N SER A 298 -22.22 -12.16 -28.88
CA SER A 298 -22.04 -11.26 -30.01
C SER A 298 -21.27 -9.99 -29.62
N LEU A 299 -21.61 -9.40 -28.48
CA LEU A 299 -20.92 -8.22 -27.93
C LEU A 299 -19.46 -8.55 -27.61
N LEU A 300 -19.22 -9.55 -26.77
CA LEU A 300 -17.89 -9.88 -26.27
C LEU A 300 -16.93 -10.30 -27.39
N LYS A 301 -17.39 -11.03 -28.42
CA LYS A 301 -16.55 -11.39 -29.58
C LYS A 301 -15.99 -10.19 -30.34
N LYS A 302 -16.63 -9.02 -30.25
CA LYS A 302 -16.15 -7.77 -30.85
C LYS A 302 -15.12 -7.05 -29.98
N LEU A 303 -15.19 -7.24 -28.66
CA LEU A 303 -14.45 -6.45 -27.67
C LEU A 303 -13.24 -7.18 -27.07
N VAL A 304 -13.18 -8.50 -27.16
CA VAL A 304 -12.01 -9.25 -26.67
C VAL A 304 -10.83 -9.19 -27.64
N PRO A 305 -9.57 -9.19 -27.12
CA PRO A 305 -8.38 -9.31 -27.96
C PRO A 305 -8.38 -10.57 -28.83
N LYS A 306 -7.73 -10.52 -30.01
CA LYS A 306 -7.65 -11.66 -30.95
C LYS A 306 -7.15 -12.97 -30.34
N ASN A 307 -6.23 -12.88 -29.36
CA ASN A 307 -5.63 -14.03 -28.70
C ASN A 307 -6.44 -14.53 -27.49
N LEU A 308 -7.55 -13.87 -27.14
CA LEU A 308 -8.54 -14.34 -26.18
C LEU A 308 -9.74 -14.92 -26.92
N TRP A 309 -9.88 -16.25 -26.92
CA TRP A 309 -11.04 -16.91 -27.51
C TRP A 309 -12.20 -16.97 -26.53
N LEU A 310 -13.42 -17.01 -27.04
CA LEU A 310 -14.63 -17.18 -26.26
C LEU A 310 -15.26 -18.52 -26.61
N PHE A 311 -15.60 -19.31 -25.60
CA PHE A 311 -16.57 -20.38 -25.75
C PHE A 311 -17.97 -19.74 -25.79
N GLY A 312 -18.37 -19.27 -26.97
CA GLY A 312 -19.61 -18.51 -27.15
C GLY A 312 -20.84 -19.33 -26.80
N GLU A 313 -21.75 -18.74 -26.03
CA GLU A 313 -23.07 -19.32 -25.73
C GLU A 313 -24.06 -18.76 -26.77
N VAL A 314 -24.28 -19.50 -27.84
CA VAL A 314 -24.87 -18.97 -29.09
C VAL A 314 -26.37 -19.15 -29.22
N ALA A 315 -26.95 -20.06 -28.43
CA ALA A 315 -28.38 -20.29 -28.37
C ALA A 315 -28.78 -20.89 -27.03
N ALA A 316 -30.02 -20.68 -26.62
CA ALA A 316 -30.55 -21.24 -25.39
C ALA A 316 -32.07 -21.49 -25.45
N ALA A 317 -32.54 -22.41 -24.62
CA ALA A 317 -33.94 -22.65 -24.30
C ALA A 317 -34.12 -22.58 -22.78
N THR A 318 -35.21 -21.98 -22.30
CA THR A 318 -35.56 -21.91 -20.87
C THR A 318 -37.08 -21.86 -20.70
N GLY A 319 -37.61 -22.14 -19.51
CA GLY A 319 -39.05 -22.09 -19.25
C GLY A 319 -39.65 -20.70 -19.47
N SER A 320 -40.92 -20.65 -19.88
CA SER A 320 -41.66 -19.40 -20.08
C SER A 320 -42.46 -18.95 -18.86
N GLN A 321 -42.53 -19.78 -17.80
CA GLN A 321 -43.31 -19.49 -16.58
C GLN A 321 -42.93 -18.13 -15.96
N SER A 322 -43.90 -17.49 -15.31
CA SER A 322 -43.70 -16.23 -14.59
C SER A 322 -42.76 -16.42 -13.39
N ASN A 323 -42.85 -17.55 -12.69
CA ASN A 323 -41.90 -17.91 -11.63
C ASN A 323 -40.57 -18.37 -12.23
N THR A 324 -39.59 -17.46 -12.25
CA THR A 324 -38.26 -17.74 -12.82
C THR A 324 -37.46 -18.80 -12.05
N SER A 325 -37.81 -19.07 -10.78
CA SER A 325 -37.21 -20.14 -9.97
C SER A 325 -37.64 -21.53 -10.40
N ASP A 326 -38.82 -21.67 -10.99
CA ASP A 326 -39.33 -22.93 -11.55
C ASP A 326 -38.89 -23.06 -13.03
N ALA A 327 -38.98 -21.95 -13.78
CA ALA A 327 -38.65 -21.92 -15.20
C ALA A 327 -37.21 -22.36 -15.52
N ARG A 328 -36.26 -22.13 -14.60
CA ARG A 328 -34.84 -22.51 -14.74
C ARG A 328 -34.59 -24.02 -14.81
N TYR A 329 -35.57 -24.87 -14.48
CA TYR A 329 -35.43 -26.33 -14.58
C TYR A 329 -35.50 -26.84 -16.04
N MET A 330 -35.92 -26.00 -17.00
CA MET A 330 -35.89 -26.32 -18.44
C MET A 330 -34.62 -25.82 -19.14
N THR A 331 -33.74 -25.10 -18.44
CA THR A 331 -32.65 -24.37 -19.10
C THR A 331 -31.64 -25.30 -19.79
N CYS A 332 -31.42 -25.05 -21.09
CA CYS A 332 -30.39 -25.66 -21.93
C CYS A 332 -29.71 -24.57 -22.75
N ILE A 333 -28.38 -24.46 -22.66
CA ILE A 333 -27.57 -23.49 -23.41
C ILE A 333 -26.60 -24.26 -24.32
N LEU A 334 -26.57 -23.86 -25.60
CA LEU A 334 -25.63 -24.38 -26.61
C LEU A 334 -24.37 -23.51 -26.62
N ARG A 335 -23.23 -24.11 -26.28
CA ARG A 335 -21.92 -23.45 -26.21
C ARG A 335 -21.02 -23.96 -27.33
N GLU A 336 -20.30 -23.08 -28.00
CA GLU A 336 -19.33 -23.46 -29.04
C GLU A 336 -18.23 -24.36 -28.48
N ASN A 337 -17.90 -25.44 -29.19
CA ASN A 337 -16.73 -26.26 -28.89
C ASN A 337 -15.52 -25.77 -29.70
N LEU A 338 -14.41 -25.48 -29.02
CA LEU A 338 -13.21 -24.89 -29.63
C LEU A 338 -12.14 -25.92 -30.04
N GLU A 339 -12.37 -27.22 -29.81
CA GLU A 339 -11.39 -28.28 -30.06
C GLU A 339 -11.00 -28.36 -31.55
N SER A 340 -11.99 -28.33 -32.46
CA SER A 340 -11.73 -28.39 -33.91
C SER A 340 -10.89 -27.19 -34.38
N ARG A 341 -11.19 -25.99 -33.87
CA ARG A 341 -10.39 -24.78 -34.14
C ARG A 341 -8.97 -24.91 -33.61
N ALA A 342 -8.78 -25.45 -32.41
CA ALA A 342 -7.46 -25.69 -31.85
C ALA A 342 -6.66 -26.69 -32.69
N GLN A 343 -7.29 -27.78 -33.15
CA GLN A 343 -6.66 -28.77 -34.02
C GLN A 343 -6.20 -28.16 -35.35
N GLN A 344 -7.05 -27.35 -36.00
CA GLN A 344 -6.70 -26.63 -37.24
C GLN A 344 -5.48 -25.71 -37.06
N ASN A 345 -5.32 -25.13 -35.86
CA ASN A 345 -4.19 -24.26 -35.52
C ASN A 345 -2.96 -25.02 -35.00
N ASN A 346 -2.98 -26.36 -34.93
CA ASN A 346 -1.95 -27.15 -34.25
C ASN A 346 -1.74 -26.72 -32.78
N GLU A 347 -2.84 -26.37 -32.12
CA GLU A 347 -2.93 -26.00 -30.71
C GLU A 347 -3.59 -27.13 -29.90
N MET A 348 -3.25 -27.21 -28.61
CA MET A 348 -4.01 -27.94 -27.61
C MET A 348 -4.70 -26.96 -26.67
N LEU A 349 -5.86 -27.37 -26.17
CA LEU A 349 -6.61 -26.66 -25.14
C LEU A 349 -6.41 -27.39 -23.80
N VAL A 350 -5.99 -26.65 -22.78
CA VAL A 350 -5.76 -27.20 -21.44
C VAL A 350 -6.50 -26.36 -20.42
N LEU A 351 -7.33 -27.00 -19.60
CA LEU A 351 -7.98 -26.32 -18.49
C LEU A 351 -6.94 -25.81 -17.48
N ALA A 352 -6.92 -24.51 -17.17
CA ALA A 352 -5.89 -23.94 -16.29
C ALA A 352 -5.93 -24.56 -14.88
N ALA A 353 -7.11 -24.92 -14.37
CA ALA A 353 -7.26 -25.64 -13.11
C ALA A 353 -6.53 -26.99 -13.12
N ALA A 354 -6.52 -27.70 -14.25
CA ALA A 354 -5.88 -28.99 -14.38
C ALA A 354 -4.35 -28.91 -14.31
N LEU A 355 -3.76 -27.79 -14.74
CA LEU A 355 -2.31 -27.58 -14.68
C LEU A 355 -1.76 -27.63 -13.24
N MET A 356 -2.59 -27.30 -12.25
CA MET A 356 -2.22 -27.27 -10.83
C MET A 356 -2.43 -28.61 -10.13
N GLU A 357 -3.07 -29.58 -10.79
CA GLU A 357 -3.30 -30.93 -10.25
C GLU A 357 -2.02 -31.76 -10.26
N ARG A 358 -1.93 -32.67 -9.28
CA ARG A 358 -0.84 -33.63 -9.14
C ARG A 358 -1.33 -35.02 -9.54
N PRO A 359 -1.06 -35.49 -10.76
CA PRO A 359 -1.61 -36.76 -11.24
C PRO A 359 -1.20 -37.92 -10.35
N ARG A 360 -2.15 -38.82 -10.08
CA ARG A 360 -1.97 -40.03 -9.25
C ARG A 360 -1.38 -39.75 -7.85
N GLY A 361 -1.58 -38.55 -7.31
CA GLY A 361 -1.03 -38.14 -6.02
C GLY A 361 0.50 -37.97 -6.04
N GLY A 362 1.10 -37.77 -7.22
CA GLY A 362 2.52 -37.50 -7.37
C GLY A 362 2.97 -36.18 -6.73
N ARG A 363 4.28 -35.89 -6.78
CA ARG A 363 4.85 -34.65 -6.23
C ARG A 363 4.80 -33.47 -7.21
N ARG A 364 4.80 -33.75 -8.52
CA ARG A 364 4.82 -32.76 -9.59
C ARG A 364 3.42 -32.47 -10.10
N THR A 365 3.16 -31.22 -10.42
CA THR A 365 1.96 -30.72 -11.09
C THR A 365 1.98 -31.03 -12.59
N TYR A 366 0.83 -30.98 -13.25
CA TYR A 366 0.78 -31.09 -14.72
C TYR A 366 1.55 -29.97 -15.43
N ALA A 367 1.59 -28.75 -14.88
CA ALA A 367 2.44 -27.68 -15.40
C ALA A 367 3.92 -28.08 -15.39
N GLU A 368 4.43 -28.63 -14.29
CA GLU A 368 5.81 -29.07 -14.19
C GLU A 368 6.12 -30.22 -15.17
N MET A 369 5.18 -31.16 -15.34
CA MET A 369 5.35 -32.32 -16.22
C MET A 369 5.29 -31.96 -17.70
N LEU A 370 4.36 -31.09 -18.12
CA LEU A 370 4.19 -30.74 -19.53
C LEU A 370 5.37 -29.95 -20.07
N TRP A 371 5.95 -29.05 -19.27
CA TRP A 371 7.05 -28.18 -19.68
C TRP A 371 8.43 -28.61 -19.16
N ASN A 372 8.53 -29.76 -18.50
CA ASN A 372 9.78 -30.24 -17.87
C ASN A 372 10.39 -29.18 -16.95
N LEU A 373 9.57 -28.61 -16.06
CA LEU A 373 10.02 -27.58 -15.10
C LEU A 373 10.74 -28.30 -13.95
N ASP A 374 11.99 -28.69 -14.17
CA ASP A 374 12.76 -29.52 -13.25
C ASP A 374 13.44 -28.69 -12.15
N THR A 375 13.76 -27.42 -12.44
CA THR A 375 14.35 -26.48 -11.48
C THR A 375 13.37 -25.39 -11.06
N THR A 376 13.68 -24.72 -9.94
CA THR A 376 12.96 -23.50 -9.53
C THR A 376 13.03 -22.40 -10.60
N ASN A 377 14.17 -22.23 -11.26
CA ASN A 377 14.33 -21.21 -12.29
C ASN A 377 13.43 -21.49 -13.51
N ASP A 378 13.27 -22.77 -13.91
CA ASP A 378 12.35 -23.14 -14.99
C ASP A 378 10.91 -22.76 -14.63
N ARG A 379 10.50 -23.05 -13.38
CA ARG A 379 9.17 -22.68 -12.86
C ARG A 379 8.97 -21.16 -12.87
N ILE A 380 9.96 -20.38 -12.46
CA ILE A 380 9.93 -18.91 -12.48
C ILE A 380 9.77 -18.39 -13.92
N LEU A 381 10.60 -18.87 -14.85
CA LEU A 381 10.58 -18.41 -16.25
C LEU A 381 9.26 -18.77 -16.95
N TRP A 382 8.75 -19.98 -16.72
CA TRP A 382 7.45 -20.39 -17.24
C TRP A 382 6.31 -19.59 -16.62
N PHE A 383 6.30 -19.44 -15.29
CA PHE A 383 5.27 -18.70 -14.57
C PHE A 383 5.22 -17.23 -15.01
N LYS A 384 6.36 -16.57 -15.21
CA LYS A 384 6.44 -15.21 -15.75
C LYS A 384 5.78 -15.11 -17.13
N LYS A 385 6.05 -16.06 -18.04
CA LYS A 385 5.41 -16.11 -19.37
C LYS A 385 3.91 -16.36 -19.29
N TYR A 386 3.50 -17.26 -18.40
CA TYR A 386 2.10 -17.60 -18.14
C TYR A 386 1.32 -16.38 -17.63
N VAL A 387 1.80 -15.75 -16.56
CA VAL A 387 1.17 -14.58 -15.93
C VAL A 387 1.14 -13.40 -16.88
N ARG A 388 2.22 -13.14 -17.64
CA ARG A 388 2.23 -12.09 -18.66
C ARG A 388 1.10 -12.25 -19.66
N SER A 389 0.98 -13.44 -20.26
CA SER A 389 -0.07 -13.70 -21.25
C SER A 389 -1.47 -13.64 -20.63
N LEU A 390 -1.62 -14.11 -19.39
CA LEU A 390 -2.90 -14.09 -18.69
C LEU A 390 -3.34 -12.66 -18.38
N LEU A 391 -2.48 -11.88 -17.70
CA LEU A 391 -2.77 -10.49 -17.31
C LEU A 391 -3.06 -9.60 -18.52
N GLN A 392 -2.27 -9.71 -19.58
CA GLN A 392 -2.48 -8.94 -20.81
C GLN A 392 -3.87 -9.19 -21.41
N LEU A 393 -4.32 -10.44 -21.47
CA LEU A 393 -5.61 -10.78 -22.06
C LEU A 393 -6.78 -10.50 -21.12
N SER A 394 -6.60 -10.64 -19.81
CA SER A 394 -7.66 -10.41 -18.84
C SER A 394 -7.91 -8.94 -18.54
N LEU A 395 -6.86 -8.12 -18.55
CA LEU A 395 -6.95 -6.71 -18.15
C LEU A 395 -7.28 -5.77 -19.32
N ASP A 396 -7.00 -6.15 -20.56
CA ASP A 396 -7.32 -5.31 -21.73
C ASP A 396 -8.83 -5.00 -21.85
N PRO A 397 -9.76 -5.99 -21.76
CA PRO A 397 -11.19 -5.70 -21.73
C PRO A 397 -11.64 -4.89 -20.50
N LEU A 398 -10.96 -5.08 -19.37
CA LEU A 398 -11.27 -4.39 -18.12
C LEU A 398 -10.94 -2.88 -18.23
N ALA A 399 -9.74 -2.57 -18.71
CA ALA A 399 -9.26 -1.19 -18.81
C ALA A 399 -9.97 -0.40 -19.90
N ARG A 400 -10.18 -1.00 -21.09
CA ARG A 400 -10.78 -0.30 -22.24
C ARG A 400 -12.30 -0.19 -22.16
N TYR A 401 -12.96 -1.24 -21.69
CA TYR A 401 -14.41 -1.39 -21.84
C TYR A 401 -15.13 -1.59 -20.51
N GLY A 402 -14.42 -1.64 -19.37
CA GLY A 402 -15.05 -1.94 -18.08
C GLY A 402 -15.65 -3.35 -18.01
N ILE A 403 -15.11 -4.30 -18.79
CA ILE A 403 -15.60 -5.68 -18.85
C ILE A 403 -14.79 -6.56 -17.91
N GLY A 404 -15.42 -7.01 -16.83
CA GLY A 404 -14.84 -7.93 -15.86
C GLY A 404 -15.14 -9.39 -16.18
N PHE A 405 -14.17 -10.10 -16.74
CA PHE A 405 -14.22 -11.55 -16.89
C PHE A 405 -13.80 -12.27 -15.60
N GLU A 406 -14.48 -13.38 -15.28
CA GLU A 406 -14.06 -14.27 -14.20
C GLU A 406 -12.95 -15.23 -14.66
N PHE A 407 -11.72 -14.72 -14.76
CA PHE A 407 -10.51 -15.50 -15.07
C PHE A 407 -10.05 -16.41 -13.92
N HIS A 408 -10.97 -17.09 -13.22
CA HIS A 408 -10.58 -18.18 -12.34
C HIS A 408 -10.15 -19.41 -13.16
N ALA A 409 -9.42 -20.32 -12.53
CA ALA A 409 -8.73 -21.38 -13.25
C ALA A 409 -9.66 -22.41 -13.95
N GLN A 410 -10.89 -22.59 -13.46
CA GLN A 410 -11.89 -23.45 -14.12
C GLN A 410 -12.56 -22.79 -15.35
N ASN A 411 -12.59 -21.46 -15.43
CA ASN A 411 -13.13 -20.75 -16.59
C ASN A 411 -12.05 -20.44 -17.63
N SER A 412 -10.79 -20.52 -17.23
CA SER A 412 -9.64 -20.22 -18.08
C SER A 412 -9.11 -21.48 -18.77
N VAL A 413 -9.05 -21.47 -20.11
CA VAL A 413 -8.50 -22.56 -20.91
C VAL A 413 -7.26 -22.04 -21.63
N LEU A 414 -6.10 -22.58 -21.27
CA LEU A 414 -4.81 -22.25 -21.88
C LEU A 414 -4.73 -22.83 -23.29
N ARG A 415 -4.28 -22.02 -24.24
CA ARG A 415 -3.99 -22.43 -25.62
C ARG A 415 -2.48 -22.61 -25.79
N VAL A 416 -2.06 -23.78 -26.24
CA VAL A 416 -0.63 -24.13 -26.35
C VAL A 416 -0.32 -24.74 -27.71
N CYS A 417 0.74 -24.27 -28.37
CA CYS A 417 1.20 -24.89 -29.61
C CYS A 417 1.72 -26.30 -29.34
N ARG A 418 1.19 -27.31 -30.03
CA ARG A 418 1.59 -28.72 -29.83
C ARG A 418 3.06 -28.98 -30.17
N ARG A 419 3.60 -28.24 -31.14
CA ARG A 419 4.98 -28.42 -31.63
C ARG A 419 6.01 -27.81 -30.67
N THR A 420 5.79 -26.57 -30.24
CA THR A 420 6.80 -25.79 -29.49
C THR A 420 6.52 -25.71 -27.99
N LYS A 421 5.34 -26.17 -27.56
CA LYS A 421 4.79 -25.95 -26.22
C LYS A 421 4.65 -24.46 -25.84
N ALA A 422 4.72 -23.55 -26.81
CA ALA A 422 4.57 -22.12 -26.56
C ALA A 422 3.11 -21.76 -26.25
N ILE A 423 2.90 -20.95 -25.22
CA ILE A 423 1.59 -20.37 -24.87
C ILE A 423 1.17 -19.42 -26.01
N GLN A 424 0.02 -19.71 -26.64
CA GLN A 424 -0.55 -18.90 -27.74
C GLN A 424 -1.59 -17.89 -27.24
N GLY A 425 -2.15 -18.12 -26.06
CA GLY A 425 -3.17 -17.28 -25.46
C GLY A 425 -4.10 -18.09 -24.56
N PHE A 426 -5.31 -17.58 -24.37
CA PHE A 426 -6.34 -18.21 -23.54
C PHE A 426 -7.67 -18.24 -24.28
N ALA A 427 -8.55 -19.12 -23.82
CA ALA A 427 -9.97 -19.08 -24.08
C ALA A 427 -10.72 -18.94 -22.75
N ILE A 428 -11.79 -18.18 -22.72
CA ILE A 428 -12.63 -17.94 -21.53
C ILE A 428 -14.04 -18.47 -21.79
N ARG A 429 -14.68 -18.98 -20.73
CA ARG A 429 -16.04 -19.53 -20.76
C ARG A 429 -16.84 -19.05 -19.54
N ASP A 430 -18.12 -19.41 -19.54
CA ASP A 430 -19.09 -19.11 -18.49
C ASP A 430 -19.47 -17.63 -18.40
N LEU A 431 -20.35 -17.21 -19.31
CA LEU A 431 -20.69 -15.81 -19.50
C LEU A 431 -21.60 -15.25 -18.39
N SER A 432 -22.27 -16.12 -17.61
CA SER A 432 -23.03 -15.72 -16.43
C SER A 432 -22.17 -15.06 -15.34
N GLY A 433 -20.87 -15.34 -15.33
CA GLY A 433 -19.91 -14.77 -14.38
C GLY A 433 -19.44 -13.37 -14.75
N VAL A 434 -19.62 -12.95 -16.02
CA VAL A 434 -19.15 -11.65 -16.51
C VAL A 434 -19.87 -10.52 -15.78
N ARG A 435 -19.18 -9.40 -15.59
CA ARG A 435 -19.74 -8.13 -15.13
C ARG A 435 -19.38 -7.01 -16.08
N LEU A 436 -20.34 -6.17 -16.41
CA LEU A 436 -20.20 -5.06 -17.34
C LEU A 436 -20.38 -3.74 -16.60
N HIS A 437 -19.43 -2.82 -16.72
CA HIS A 437 -19.63 -1.46 -16.24
C HIS A 437 -20.46 -0.67 -17.26
N GLY A 438 -21.75 -0.49 -16.95
CA GLY A 438 -22.75 0.13 -17.84
C GLY A 438 -22.30 1.49 -18.36
N PRO A 439 -21.98 2.45 -17.47
CA PRO A 439 -21.58 3.80 -17.86
C PRO A 439 -20.39 3.85 -18.84
N THR A 440 -19.41 2.94 -18.71
CA THR A 440 -18.25 2.91 -19.64
C THR A 440 -18.65 2.43 -21.03
N LEU A 441 -19.50 1.42 -21.13
CA LEU A 441 -19.93 0.85 -22.41
C LEU A 441 -20.92 1.76 -23.14
N GLU A 442 -21.87 2.33 -22.41
CA GLU A 442 -22.86 3.27 -22.96
C GLU A 442 -22.20 4.55 -23.46
N ALA A 443 -21.21 5.09 -22.74
CA ALA A 443 -20.41 6.24 -23.18
C ALA A 443 -19.63 5.97 -24.48
N GLN A 444 -19.39 4.70 -24.82
CA GLN A 444 -18.76 4.26 -26.07
C GLN A 444 -19.78 3.87 -27.16
N GLY A 445 -21.07 4.01 -26.89
CA GLY A 445 -22.15 3.74 -27.86
C GLY A 445 -22.58 2.27 -27.95
N PHE A 446 -22.27 1.45 -26.95
CA PHE A 446 -22.76 0.07 -26.91
C PHE A 446 -24.18 -0.02 -26.33
N ASP A 447 -25.04 -0.80 -26.99
CA ASP A 447 -26.38 -1.13 -26.52
C ASP A 447 -26.31 -2.32 -25.55
N LEU A 448 -26.81 -2.12 -24.33
CA LEU A 448 -26.83 -3.10 -23.25
C LEU A 448 -28.23 -3.68 -22.99
N THR A 449 -29.21 -3.42 -23.87
CA THR A 449 -30.56 -3.98 -23.77
C THR A 449 -30.51 -5.51 -23.72
N ASN A 450 -31.23 -6.12 -22.78
CA ASN A 450 -31.25 -7.55 -22.46
C ASN A 450 -29.99 -8.09 -21.74
N LEU A 451 -29.11 -7.22 -21.23
CA LEU A 451 -27.94 -7.60 -20.42
C LEU A 451 -28.04 -7.12 -18.97
N GLU A 452 -29.22 -6.72 -18.50
CA GLU A 452 -29.43 -6.06 -17.20
C GLU A 452 -28.92 -6.91 -16.02
N GLY A 453 -28.98 -8.24 -16.13
CA GLY A 453 -28.49 -9.17 -15.09
C GLY A 453 -26.97 -9.20 -14.88
N THR A 454 -26.18 -8.58 -15.77
CA THR A 454 -24.69 -8.51 -15.67
C THR A 454 -24.16 -7.09 -15.49
N VAL A 455 -24.98 -6.07 -15.78
CA VAL A 455 -24.59 -4.66 -15.78
C VAL A 455 -24.54 -4.12 -14.34
N THR A 456 -23.59 -3.23 -14.09
CA THR A 456 -23.48 -2.48 -12.84
C THR A 456 -22.94 -1.08 -13.10
N ASP A 457 -23.36 -0.12 -12.27
CA ASP A 457 -22.87 1.26 -12.29
C ASP A 457 -21.63 1.46 -11.39
N ASP A 458 -21.25 0.43 -10.63
CA ASP A 458 -20.06 0.47 -9.76
C ASP A 458 -18.87 -0.21 -10.43
N VAL A 459 -17.94 0.60 -10.95
CA VAL A 459 -16.69 0.11 -11.54
C VAL A 459 -15.84 -0.69 -10.54
N HIS A 460 -15.90 -0.36 -9.25
CA HIS A 460 -15.13 -1.08 -8.22
C HIS A 460 -15.67 -2.48 -7.98
N ALA A 461 -16.99 -2.70 -8.11
CA ALA A 461 -17.57 -4.04 -8.06
C ALA A 461 -17.03 -4.94 -9.19
N VAL A 462 -16.83 -4.38 -10.39
CA VAL A 462 -16.19 -5.09 -11.51
C VAL A 462 -14.72 -5.41 -11.18
N TRP A 463 -13.97 -4.43 -10.68
CA TRP A 463 -12.56 -4.59 -10.33
C TRP A 463 -12.33 -5.60 -9.20
N ASN A 464 -13.15 -5.57 -8.15
CA ASN A 464 -13.11 -6.52 -7.04
C ASN A 464 -13.33 -7.95 -7.53
N ARG A 465 -14.30 -8.13 -8.43
CA ARG A 465 -14.60 -9.44 -9.00
C ARG A 465 -13.45 -9.99 -9.84
N VAL A 466 -12.83 -9.15 -10.67
CA VAL A 466 -11.64 -9.52 -11.43
C VAL A 466 -10.47 -9.84 -10.50
N HIS A 467 -10.17 -8.98 -9.51
CA HIS A 467 -9.08 -9.22 -8.56
C HIS A 467 -9.24 -10.56 -7.84
N HIS A 468 -10.42 -10.86 -7.31
CA HIS A 468 -10.69 -12.14 -6.65
C HIS A 468 -10.50 -13.34 -7.60
N ALA A 469 -11.11 -13.31 -8.78
CA ALA A 469 -11.06 -14.42 -9.72
C ALA A 469 -9.65 -14.65 -10.30
N LEU A 470 -8.99 -13.57 -10.74
CA LEU A 470 -7.70 -13.59 -11.43
C LEU A 470 -6.52 -13.67 -10.46
N VAL A 471 -6.43 -12.76 -9.50
CA VAL A 471 -5.25 -12.63 -8.63
C VAL A 471 -5.32 -13.67 -7.52
N GLN A 472 -6.41 -13.74 -6.77
CA GLN A 472 -6.48 -14.57 -5.56
C GLN A 472 -6.68 -16.06 -5.88
N ASN A 473 -7.65 -16.39 -6.75
CA ASN A 473 -8.05 -17.77 -7.03
C ASN A 473 -7.24 -18.45 -8.14
N HIS A 474 -6.71 -17.69 -9.10
CA HIS A 474 -5.97 -18.24 -10.23
C HIS A 474 -4.46 -18.06 -10.05
N ILE A 475 -3.95 -16.82 -10.15
CA ILE A 475 -2.50 -16.56 -10.09
C ILE A 475 -1.92 -17.01 -8.75
N GLY A 476 -2.54 -16.61 -7.64
CA GLY A 476 -2.08 -16.96 -6.30
C GLY A 476 -2.03 -18.47 -6.07
N TYR A 477 -3.02 -19.22 -6.55
CA TYR A 477 -3.02 -20.67 -6.40
C TYR A 477 -2.04 -21.37 -7.35
N MET A 478 -1.86 -20.86 -8.58
CA MET A 478 -0.84 -21.37 -9.50
C MET A 478 0.56 -21.20 -8.89
N LEU A 479 0.86 -20.00 -8.41
CA LEU A 479 2.11 -19.64 -7.75
C LEU A 479 2.38 -20.56 -6.55
N TYR A 480 1.37 -20.77 -5.72
CA TYR A 480 1.40 -21.70 -4.60
C TYR A 480 1.61 -23.16 -5.01
N SER A 481 0.90 -23.64 -6.05
CA SER A 481 0.99 -25.03 -6.54
C SER A 481 2.38 -25.38 -7.06
N LEU A 482 3.07 -24.39 -7.65
CA LEU A 482 4.45 -24.48 -8.13
C LEU A 482 5.50 -24.29 -7.03
N GLY A 483 5.09 -23.98 -5.79
CA GLY A 483 5.99 -23.75 -4.67
C GLY A 483 6.79 -22.44 -4.76
N LEU A 484 6.24 -21.40 -5.42
CA LEU A 484 6.94 -20.12 -5.63
C LEU A 484 6.58 -19.04 -4.59
N GLU A 485 5.66 -19.30 -3.65
CA GLU A 485 5.09 -18.27 -2.76
C GLU A 485 6.01 -17.89 -1.59
N GLY A 486 6.77 -18.85 -1.04
CA GLY A 486 7.48 -18.66 0.24
C GLY A 486 8.99 -18.39 0.17
N VAL A 487 9.64 -18.54 -0.99
CA VAL A 487 11.14 -18.56 -1.06
C VAL A 487 11.72 -17.64 -2.15
N HIS A 488 10.92 -17.13 -3.10
CA HIS A 488 11.46 -16.60 -4.36
C HIS A 488 10.74 -15.40 -4.98
N ASP A 489 10.20 -14.47 -4.17
CA ASP A 489 9.60 -13.22 -4.68
C ASP A 489 8.56 -13.43 -5.81
N GLY A 490 7.83 -14.56 -5.81
CA GLY A 490 6.86 -14.89 -6.87
C GLY A 490 5.80 -13.80 -7.06
N TRP A 491 5.38 -13.16 -5.96
CA TRP A 491 4.47 -12.01 -6.00
C TRP A 491 5.10 -10.76 -6.62
N GLN A 492 6.43 -10.56 -6.53
CA GLN A 492 7.11 -9.48 -7.24
C GLN A 492 7.06 -9.66 -8.76
N ILE A 493 7.12 -10.91 -9.25
CA ILE A 493 6.90 -11.20 -10.67
C ILE A 493 5.49 -10.76 -11.06
N VAL A 494 4.48 -11.11 -10.25
CA VAL A 494 3.09 -10.71 -10.50
C VAL A 494 2.95 -9.19 -10.48
N CYS A 495 3.51 -8.49 -9.49
CA CYS A 495 3.49 -7.02 -9.42
C CYS A 495 4.14 -6.39 -10.66
N SER A 496 5.31 -6.87 -11.08
CA SER A 496 6.00 -6.34 -12.27
C SER A 496 5.22 -6.60 -13.57
N GLU A 497 4.59 -7.77 -13.72
CA GLU A 497 3.74 -8.08 -14.87
C GLU A 497 2.41 -7.32 -14.84
N LEU A 498 1.87 -7.04 -13.65
CA LEU A 498 0.67 -6.23 -13.46
C LEU A 498 0.93 -4.75 -13.80
N GLU A 499 2.00 -4.18 -13.27
CA GLU A 499 2.43 -2.81 -13.56
C GLU A 499 2.69 -2.61 -15.06
N ARG A 500 3.34 -3.58 -15.71
CA ARG A 500 3.54 -3.56 -17.16
C ARG A 500 2.22 -3.64 -17.94
N ALA A 501 1.29 -4.49 -17.53
CA ALA A 501 -0.01 -4.64 -18.19
C ALA A 501 -0.91 -3.42 -18.00
N LEU A 502 -0.70 -2.64 -16.93
CA LEU A 502 -1.47 -1.44 -16.58
C LEU A 502 -0.62 -0.16 -16.67
N ALA A 503 0.39 -0.14 -17.53
CA ALA A 503 1.23 1.02 -17.73
C ALA A 503 0.41 2.17 -18.35
N GLY A 504 0.49 3.36 -17.75
CA GLY A 504 -0.29 4.51 -18.20
C GLY A 504 0.05 5.77 -17.40
N ASN A 505 -0.55 6.90 -17.75
CA ASN A 505 -0.43 8.13 -16.96
C ASN A 505 -1.31 8.08 -15.70
N ASP A 506 -1.07 8.97 -14.73
CA ASP A 506 -1.74 8.94 -13.42
C ASP A 506 -3.28 9.06 -13.44
N LYS A 507 -3.87 9.49 -14.56
CA LYS A 507 -5.31 9.66 -14.74
C LYS A 507 -5.93 8.57 -15.64
N SER A 508 -5.13 7.65 -16.16
CA SER A 508 -5.58 6.58 -17.04
C SER A 508 -6.39 5.52 -16.26
N PRO A 509 -7.42 4.89 -16.88
CA PRO A 509 -8.13 3.76 -16.28
C PRO A 509 -7.18 2.65 -15.81
N GLU A 510 -6.11 2.40 -16.56
CA GLU A 510 -5.07 1.43 -16.24
C GLU A 510 -4.42 1.71 -14.87
N GLN A 511 -3.97 2.95 -14.65
CA GLN A 511 -3.37 3.34 -13.38
C GLN A 511 -4.37 3.37 -12.23
N MET A 512 -5.65 3.69 -12.49
CA MET A 512 -6.71 3.60 -11.47
C MET A 512 -6.94 2.15 -11.03
N ILE A 513 -6.99 1.21 -11.98
CA ILE A 513 -7.10 -0.23 -11.71
C ILE A 513 -5.86 -0.70 -10.92
N TYR A 514 -4.65 -0.29 -11.34
CA TYR A 514 -3.41 -0.66 -10.66
C TYR A 514 -3.43 -0.22 -9.19
N ARG A 515 -3.73 1.06 -8.91
CA ARG A 515 -3.85 1.56 -7.53
C ARG A 515 -4.91 0.81 -6.73
N HIS A 516 -6.04 0.47 -7.34
CA HIS A 516 -7.09 -0.31 -6.67
C HIS A 516 -6.60 -1.72 -6.33
N PHE A 517 -5.92 -2.40 -7.26
CA PHE A 517 -5.39 -3.75 -7.07
C PHE A 517 -4.24 -3.80 -6.07
N MET A 518 -3.62 -2.66 -5.76
CA MET A 518 -2.49 -2.52 -4.82
C MET A 518 -2.90 -1.98 -3.43
N LYS A 519 -4.20 -1.89 -3.11
CA LYS A 519 -4.70 -1.52 -1.77
C LYS A 519 -4.21 -2.49 -0.69
N GLU A 520 -4.10 -2.03 0.56
CA GLU A 520 -3.63 -2.85 1.69
C GLU A 520 -4.46 -4.10 1.94
N THR A 521 -5.78 -3.96 1.84
CA THR A 521 -6.73 -5.06 1.91
C THR A 521 -7.54 -5.12 0.63
N MET A 522 -8.07 -6.31 0.35
CA MET A 522 -9.04 -6.53 -0.72
C MET A 522 -10.18 -7.42 -0.22
N PRO A 523 -11.39 -7.28 -0.79
CA PRO A 523 -12.50 -8.15 -0.46
C PRO A 523 -12.20 -9.59 -0.87
N PHE A 524 -12.58 -10.51 0.00
CA PHE A 524 -12.44 -11.96 -0.15
C PHE A 524 -13.78 -12.64 0.12
N LYS A 525 -14.21 -13.55 -0.77
CA LYS A 525 -15.46 -14.29 -0.62
C LYS A 525 -15.41 -15.19 0.62
N SER A 526 -16.40 -15.05 1.49
CA SER A 526 -16.50 -15.79 2.75
C SER A 526 -17.42 -17.01 2.57
N PHE A 527 -16.85 -18.16 2.19
CA PHE A 527 -17.61 -19.35 1.82
C PHE A 527 -18.44 -19.94 2.96
N ILE A 528 -17.89 -19.98 4.18
CA ILE A 528 -18.59 -20.50 5.36
C ILE A 528 -19.71 -19.52 5.75
N ARG A 529 -19.44 -18.21 5.79
CA ARG A 529 -20.46 -17.20 6.08
C ARG A 529 -21.59 -17.18 5.05
N MET A 530 -21.25 -17.19 3.76
CA MET A 530 -22.23 -17.32 2.68
C MET A 530 -23.12 -18.55 2.89
N ARG A 531 -22.53 -19.69 3.28
CA ARG A 531 -23.31 -20.89 3.56
C ARG A 531 -24.17 -20.78 4.82
N MET A 532 -23.70 -20.10 5.88
CA MET A 532 -24.50 -19.87 7.10
C MET A 532 -25.70 -18.94 6.86
N GLU A 533 -25.55 -17.95 5.97
CA GLU A 533 -26.63 -17.01 5.61
C GLU A 533 -27.60 -17.56 4.55
N ALA A 534 -27.18 -18.57 3.77
CA ALA A 534 -27.99 -19.16 2.72
C ALA A 534 -28.90 -20.30 3.23
N SER A 535 -30.18 -20.29 2.84
CA SER A 535 -31.03 -21.48 2.88
C SER A 535 -30.93 -22.26 1.57
N PHE A 536 -31.21 -23.57 1.62
CA PHE A 536 -31.18 -24.44 0.43
C PHE A 536 -32.08 -23.94 -0.72
N ASP A 537 -33.14 -23.19 -0.39
CA ASP A 537 -34.17 -22.72 -1.32
C ASP A 537 -34.06 -21.23 -1.70
N SER A 538 -33.07 -20.48 -1.19
CA SER A 538 -32.93 -19.03 -1.43
C SER A 538 -31.69 -18.65 -2.23
N SER A 539 -31.70 -17.43 -2.80
CA SER A 539 -30.59 -16.90 -3.57
C SER A 539 -29.37 -16.63 -2.68
N PHE A 540 -28.21 -17.18 -3.06
CA PHE A 540 -26.91 -16.88 -2.44
C PHE A 540 -26.60 -15.39 -2.50
N ARG A 541 -26.59 -14.71 -1.36
CA ARG A 541 -25.95 -13.39 -1.24
C ARG A 541 -24.45 -13.59 -1.13
N ILE A 542 -23.69 -12.84 -1.91
CA ILE A 542 -22.23 -12.83 -1.77
C ILE A 542 -21.90 -12.09 -0.48
N VAL A 543 -21.14 -12.75 0.40
CA VAL A 543 -20.60 -12.17 1.62
C VAL A 543 -19.09 -12.06 1.44
N GLU A 544 -18.57 -10.87 1.64
CA GLU A 544 -17.14 -10.57 1.49
C GLU A 544 -16.57 -10.05 2.79
N GLN A 545 -15.29 -10.33 3.02
CA GLN A 545 -14.52 -9.86 4.14
C GLN A 545 -13.20 -9.27 3.63
N GLU A 546 -12.79 -8.12 4.17
CA GLU A 546 -11.47 -7.56 3.89
C GLU A 546 -10.37 -8.44 4.48
N VAL A 547 -9.45 -8.89 3.62
CA VAL A 547 -8.25 -9.67 3.97
C VAL A 547 -6.99 -8.95 3.46
N PRO A 548 -5.80 -9.20 4.04
CA PRO A 548 -4.55 -8.67 3.52
C PRO A 548 -4.38 -8.97 2.04
N ASN A 549 -4.05 -7.95 1.25
CA ASN A 549 -3.88 -8.09 -0.19
C ASN A 549 -2.49 -8.67 -0.51
N LEU A 550 -2.47 -9.77 -1.26
CA LEU A 550 -1.24 -10.45 -1.69
C LEU A 550 -0.34 -9.59 -2.59
N LEU A 551 -0.90 -8.57 -3.25
CA LEU A 551 -0.15 -7.62 -4.07
C LEU A 551 0.37 -6.42 -3.28
N TRP A 552 -0.16 -6.20 -2.07
CA TRP A 552 0.27 -5.07 -1.26
C TRP A 552 1.61 -5.37 -0.60
N LYS A 553 2.58 -4.50 -0.85
CA LYS A 553 3.79 -4.42 -0.04
C LYS A 553 3.64 -3.21 0.87
N LYS A 554 3.88 -3.40 2.19
CA LYS A 554 4.14 -2.26 3.08
C LYS A 554 5.22 -1.41 2.40
N SER A 555 4.90 -0.13 2.15
CA SER A 555 5.88 0.79 1.60
C SER A 555 7.15 0.71 2.45
N PRO A 556 8.35 0.52 1.86
CA PRO A 556 9.61 0.56 2.62
C PRO A 556 9.90 1.96 3.18
N TRP A 557 9.09 2.96 2.79
CA TRP A 557 9.19 4.35 3.16
C TRP A 557 8.60 4.62 4.54
N LEU A 558 9.37 5.27 5.41
CA LEU A 558 8.95 5.68 6.76
C LEU A 558 8.37 4.51 7.57
N ARG A 559 9.09 3.38 7.56
CA ARG A 559 8.90 2.28 8.50
C ARG A 559 10.00 2.32 9.57
N GLN A 560 9.66 2.02 10.80
CA GLN A 560 10.66 1.86 11.85
C GLN A 560 11.34 0.48 11.75
N VAL A 561 12.64 0.41 12.02
CA VAL A 561 13.40 -0.84 11.91
C VAL A 561 14.14 -1.17 13.21
N SER A 562 14.08 -2.43 13.63
CA SER A 562 15.02 -2.99 14.61
C SER A 562 16.29 -3.41 13.87
N LEU A 563 17.41 -2.73 14.16
CA LEU A 563 18.70 -2.94 13.51
C LEU A 563 19.29 -4.32 13.87
N ALA A 564 19.08 -4.77 15.09
CA ALA A 564 19.55 -6.05 15.58
C ALA A 564 18.71 -7.23 15.06
N ALA A 565 17.40 -7.05 14.91
CA ALA A 565 16.52 -8.10 14.38
C ALA A 565 16.55 -8.19 12.84
N SER A 566 16.91 -7.11 12.15
CA SER A 566 16.99 -7.09 10.69
C SER A 566 18.35 -7.61 10.22
N THR A 567 18.48 -8.92 10.07
CA THR A 567 19.77 -9.59 9.77
C THR A 567 19.97 -9.95 8.30
N SER A 568 18.91 -9.96 7.50
CA SER A 568 18.95 -10.41 6.10
C SER A 568 18.77 -9.26 5.12
N ASP A 569 19.52 -9.27 4.02
CA ASP A 569 19.39 -8.27 2.96
C ASP A 569 17.96 -8.19 2.42
N GLY A 570 17.44 -6.97 2.29
CA GLY A 570 16.08 -6.72 1.80
C GLY A 570 14.94 -7.05 2.79
N ILE A 571 15.22 -7.62 3.96
CA ILE A 571 14.21 -7.96 4.98
C ILE A 571 14.37 -7.04 6.19
N PHE A 572 13.41 -6.13 6.36
CA PHE A 572 13.35 -5.23 7.53
C PHE A 572 12.34 -5.76 8.56
N VAL A 573 12.79 -5.90 9.80
CA VAL A 573 11.98 -6.28 10.96
C VAL A 573 11.57 -5.03 11.70
N SER A 574 10.27 -4.84 11.93
CA SER A 574 9.80 -3.72 12.74
C SER A 574 10.14 -3.96 14.23
N PRO A 575 10.29 -2.91 15.06
CA PRO A 575 10.50 -3.09 16.50
C PRO A 575 9.41 -3.90 17.19
N GLU A 576 8.14 -3.73 16.81
CA GLU A 576 7.02 -4.50 17.38
C GLU A 576 7.07 -6.00 17.08
N ASP A 577 7.73 -6.38 15.98
CA ASP A 577 7.95 -7.77 15.58
C ASP A 577 9.23 -8.36 16.21
N ALA A 578 10.09 -7.52 16.78
CA ALA A 578 11.29 -7.96 17.48
C ALA A 578 10.97 -8.49 18.89
N GLY A 579 11.81 -9.40 19.40
CA GLY A 579 11.73 -9.84 20.78
C GLY A 579 11.96 -8.68 21.77
N GLN A 580 11.31 -8.72 22.94
CA GLN A 580 11.45 -7.68 23.96
C GLN A 580 12.91 -7.52 24.41
N ASP A 581 13.64 -8.62 24.59
CA ASP A 581 15.06 -8.59 24.97
C ASP A 581 15.93 -7.89 23.92
N THR A 582 15.63 -8.10 22.63
CA THR A 582 16.31 -7.41 21.52
C THR A 582 16.10 -5.91 21.61
N ARG A 583 14.85 -5.44 21.81
CA ARG A 583 14.56 -4.01 21.93
C ARG A 583 15.21 -3.35 23.15
N ILE A 584 15.24 -4.05 24.29
CA ILE A 584 15.91 -3.56 25.51
C ILE A 584 17.41 -3.44 25.27
N MET A 585 18.01 -4.44 24.62
CA MET A 585 19.42 -4.44 24.24
C MET A 585 19.74 -3.28 23.28
N GLU A 586 18.96 -3.11 22.20
CA GLU A 586 19.14 -2.00 21.25
C GLU A 586 19.05 -0.63 21.94
N THR A 587 18.06 -0.47 22.83
CA THR A 587 17.90 0.75 23.64
C THR A 587 19.12 1.02 24.51
N LYS A 588 19.65 -0.01 25.18
CA LYS A 588 20.82 0.10 26.04
C LYS A 588 22.07 0.45 25.22
N CYS A 589 22.37 -0.30 24.16
CA CYS A 589 23.54 -0.07 23.32
C CYS A 589 23.54 1.32 22.70
N PHE A 590 22.41 1.78 22.18
CA PHE A 590 22.30 3.12 21.60
C PHE A 590 22.54 4.22 22.65
N ARG A 591 21.96 4.09 23.85
CA ARG A 591 22.17 5.06 24.95
C ARG A 591 23.62 5.07 25.44
N GLU A 592 24.25 3.91 25.56
CA GLU A 592 25.66 3.80 25.94
C GLU A 592 26.58 4.43 24.88
N ALA A 593 26.28 4.23 23.59
CA ALA A 593 27.00 4.88 22.51
C ALA A 593 26.85 6.42 22.56
N LEU A 594 25.62 6.91 22.74
CA LEU A 594 25.36 8.34 22.86
C LEU A 594 26.10 8.96 24.05
N LEU A 595 26.08 8.31 25.22
CA LEU A 595 26.81 8.75 26.41
C LEU A 595 28.31 8.76 26.17
N ARG A 596 28.87 7.69 25.60
CA ARG A 596 30.30 7.59 25.28
C ARG A 596 30.77 8.73 24.36
N ASN A 597 29.96 9.09 23.37
CA ASN A 597 30.34 10.07 22.35
C ASN A 597 30.15 11.53 22.81
N THR A 598 29.47 11.75 23.94
CA THR A 598 29.15 13.10 24.44
C THR A 598 29.77 13.41 25.80
N ALA A 599 29.90 12.43 26.70
CA ALA A 599 30.43 12.60 28.05
C ALA A 599 31.86 13.19 28.12
N PRO A 600 32.78 12.91 27.18
CA PRO A 600 34.08 13.57 27.16
C PRO A 600 34.00 15.10 26.99
N TYR A 601 32.90 15.61 26.47
CA TYR A 601 32.72 17.02 26.11
C TYR A 601 31.74 17.77 27.02
N GLY A 602 30.85 17.06 27.72
CA GLY A 602 29.86 17.67 28.60
C GLY A 602 28.70 16.77 28.97
N GLN A 603 27.65 17.34 29.57
CA GLN A 603 26.45 16.59 29.93
C GLN A 603 25.48 16.46 28.76
N VAL A 604 24.96 15.25 28.55
CA VAL A 604 23.96 14.98 27.51
C VAL A 604 22.70 15.82 27.74
N PRO A 605 22.14 16.47 26.71
CA PRO A 605 20.91 17.24 26.85
C PRO A 605 19.78 16.40 27.45
N LYS A 606 19.00 16.98 28.38
CA LYS A 606 17.84 16.32 29.02
C LYS A 606 16.84 15.74 28.01
N ASN A 607 16.75 16.34 26.81
CA ASN A 607 15.86 15.89 25.74
C ASN A 607 16.29 14.57 25.08
N ALA A 608 17.51 14.09 25.31
CA ALA A 608 18.00 12.81 24.79
C ALA A 608 17.20 11.60 25.27
N VAL A 609 16.49 11.72 26.40
CA VAL A 609 15.56 10.69 26.90
C VAL A 609 14.42 10.41 25.89
N ARG A 610 14.09 11.38 25.04
CA ARG A 610 13.04 11.25 24.02
C ARG A 610 13.54 10.63 22.71
N LEU A 611 14.82 10.29 22.58
CA LEU A 611 15.36 9.71 21.35
C LEU A 611 15.08 8.20 21.30
N ASN A 612 14.33 7.79 20.29
CA ASN A 612 14.01 6.39 20.01
C ASN A 612 15.21 5.70 19.35
N PRO A 613 15.68 4.56 19.87
CA PRO A 613 16.82 3.84 19.32
C PRO A 613 16.53 3.17 17.97
N HIS A 614 15.26 2.98 17.60
CA HIS A 614 14.87 2.31 16.36
C HIS A 614 14.63 3.38 15.27
N PRO A 615 15.48 3.46 14.23
CA PRO A 615 15.40 4.53 13.23
C PRO A 615 14.29 4.29 12.19
N ALA A 616 13.94 5.35 11.47
CA ALA A 616 13.05 5.31 10.31
C ALA A 616 13.83 4.97 9.03
N VAL A 617 13.35 4.01 8.25
CA VAL A 617 13.88 3.71 6.91
C VAL A 617 13.37 4.74 5.92
N ILE A 618 14.27 5.37 5.18
CA ILE A 618 13.97 6.28 4.08
C ILE A 618 14.77 5.87 2.83
N PRO A 619 14.26 6.07 1.60
CA PRO A 619 15.03 5.82 0.41
C PRO A 619 16.09 6.88 0.21
N LYS A 620 17.19 6.45 -0.40
CA LYS A 620 18.25 7.33 -0.87
C LYS A 620 17.71 8.47 -1.77
N LYS A 621 16.73 8.16 -2.63
CA LYS A 621 16.12 9.15 -3.53
C LYS A 621 15.47 10.33 -2.80
N PHE A 622 14.96 10.11 -1.59
CA PHE A 622 14.40 11.19 -0.78
C PHE A 622 15.47 12.22 -0.38
N LEU A 623 16.65 11.75 0.03
CA LEU A 623 17.77 12.62 0.40
C LEU A 623 18.34 13.37 -0.82
N GLU A 624 18.43 12.70 -1.97
CA GLU A 624 18.82 13.34 -3.23
C GLU A 624 17.85 14.46 -3.60
N ASN A 625 16.55 14.22 -3.48
CA ASN A 625 15.52 15.22 -3.75
C ASN A 625 15.59 16.40 -2.77
N LEU A 626 15.88 16.16 -1.47
CA LEU A 626 16.11 17.24 -0.50
C LEU A 626 17.35 18.07 -0.85
N ASN A 627 18.44 17.44 -1.30
CA ASN A 627 19.64 18.14 -1.73
C ASN A 627 19.35 19.04 -2.95
N LEU A 628 18.73 18.48 -4.00
CA LEU A 628 18.34 19.24 -5.20
C LEU A 628 17.41 20.41 -4.88
N PHE A 629 16.45 20.19 -3.98
CA PHE A 629 15.58 21.24 -3.47
C PHE A 629 16.38 22.35 -2.77
N HIS A 630 17.32 21.99 -1.91
CA HIS A 630 18.08 22.97 -1.16
C HIS A 630 19.06 23.77 -2.03
N GLU A 631 19.65 23.14 -3.05
CA GLU A 631 20.46 23.84 -4.07
C GLU A 631 19.64 24.93 -4.77
N ALA A 632 18.43 24.59 -5.24
CA ALA A 632 17.52 25.57 -5.84
C ALA A 632 17.12 26.67 -4.85
N LEU A 633 16.84 26.29 -3.60
CA LEU A 633 16.43 27.21 -2.54
C LEU A 633 17.54 28.23 -2.24
N THR A 634 18.79 27.77 -2.16
CA THR A 634 19.94 28.63 -1.90
C THR A 634 20.12 29.66 -3.00
N ILE A 635 19.99 29.27 -4.27
CA ILE A 635 20.10 30.20 -5.40
C ILE A 635 19.00 31.27 -5.32
N ALA A 636 17.75 30.86 -5.09
CA ALA A 636 16.63 31.79 -4.94
C ALA A 636 16.80 32.75 -3.76
N LEU A 637 17.21 32.25 -2.59
CA LEU A 637 17.45 33.07 -1.40
C LEU A 637 18.58 34.09 -1.62
N VAL A 638 19.69 33.67 -2.23
CA VAL A 638 20.83 34.56 -2.51
C VAL A 638 20.43 35.68 -3.47
N ASP A 639 19.70 35.36 -4.54
CA ASP A 639 19.22 36.36 -5.49
C ASP A 639 18.29 37.37 -4.81
N ILE A 640 17.22 36.90 -4.16
CA ILE A 640 16.21 37.74 -3.50
C ILE A 640 16.85 38.66 -2.45
N ILE A 641 17.74 38.13 -1.59
CA ILE A 641 18.34 38.90 -0.51
C ILE A 641 19.34 39.93 -1.04
N ASN A 642 20.11 39.61 -2.08
CA ASN A 642 21.08 40.56 -2.64
C ASN A 642 20.38 41.77 -3.29
N ARG A 643 19.22 41.57 -3.91
CA ARG A 643 18.46 42.66 -4.54
C ARG A 643 17.35 43.24 -3.66
N TRP A 644 17.33 42.87 -2.38
CA TRP A 644 16.25 43.22 -1.43
C TRP A 644 15.90 44.70 -1.43
N TRP A 645 16.92 45.58 -1.49
CA TRP A 645 16.75 47.03 -1.46
C TRP A 645 16.80 47.70 -2.85
N THR A 646 17.35 47.02 -3.85
CA THR A 646 17.65 47.61 -5.16
C THR A 646 16.59 47.31 -6.21
N ASP A 647 15.84 46.21 -6.07
CA ASP A 647 14.77 45.84 -7.00
C ASP A 647 13.46 46.58 -6.71
N LYS A 648 13.30 47.74 -7.35
CA LYS A 648 12.11 48.60 -7.21
C LYS A 648 10.82 47.98 -7.76
N GLU A 649 10.92 47.01 -8.66
CA GLU A 649 9.74 46.37 -9.27
C GLU A 649 9.24 45.23 -8.39
N ALA A 650 10.16 44.42 -7.85
CA ALA A 650 9.81 43.34 -6.91
C ALA A 650 9.36 43.88 -5.54
N ASP A 651 9.86 45.05 -5.13
CA ASP A 651 9.43 45.83 -3.96
C ASP A 651 9.29 44.99 -2.66
N PHE A 652 10.34 44.22 -2.37
CA PHE A 652 10.38 43.34 -1.21
C PHE A 652 10.10 44.02 0.14
N PRO A 653 10.60 45.25 0.41
CA PRO A 653 10.32 45.93 1.66
C PRO A 653 8.83 46.18 1.90
N ASN A 654 8.03 46.42 0.85
CA ASN A 654 6.58 46.59 1.01
C ASN A 654 5.81 45.27 1.06
N ARG A 655 6.32 44.20 0.43
CA ARG A 655 5.71 42.86 0.49
C ARG A 655 6.01 42.15 1.81
N MET A 656 7.17 42.42 2.40
CA MET A 656 7.59 41.93 3.70
C MET A 656 8.15 43.08 4.54
N PRO A 657 7.29 43.99 5.03
CA PRO A 657 7.73 45.08 5.89
C PRO A 657 8.47 44.55 7.11
N LEU A 658 9.49 45.29 7.53
CA LEU A 658 10.33 45.01 8.69
C LEU A 658 10.12 46.10 9.74
N GLU A 659 10.33 45.75 11.00
CA GLU A 659 10.31 46.73 12.08
C GLU A 659 11.42 47.79 11.83
N PRO A 660 11.19 49.09 12.11
CA PRO A 660 12.11 50.17 11.75
C PRO A 660 13.57 50.01 12.20
N ARG A 661 13.84 49.47 13.40
CA ARG A 661 15.21 49.22 13.87
C ARG A 661 15.86 48.06 13.12
N VAL A 662 15.09 47.01 12.79
CA VAL A 662 15.55 45.90 11.93
C VAL A 662 15.88 46.40 10.53
N GLU A 663 15.01 47.21 9.92
CA GLU A 663 15.26 47.80 8.60
C GLU A 663 16.50 48.69 8.61
N SER A 664 16.64 49.58 9.59
CA SER A 664 17.82 50.45 9.74
C SER A 664 19.11 49.64 9.82
N LEU A 665 19.12 48.56 10.61
CA LEU A 665 20.26 47.65 10.69
C LEU A 665 20.55 46.99 9.34
N LEU A 666 19.54 46.43 8.66
CA LEU A 666 19.75 45.70 7.41
C LEU A 666 20.14 46.61 6.24
N ARG A 667 19.73 47.88 6.24
CA ARG A 667 20.22 48.90 5.30
C ARG A 667 21.69 49.22 5.55
N TRP A 668 22.10 49.37 6.81
CA TRP A 668 23.51 49.50 7.18
C TRP A 668 24.34 48.27 6.78
N VAL A 669 23.77 47.06 6.93
CA VAL A 669 24.39 45.81 6.50
C VAL A 669 24.57 45.74 4.98
N ALA A 670 23.57 46.22 4.23
CA ALA A 670 23.65 46.28 2.76
C ALA A 670 24.76 47.25 2.31
N MET A 671 24.77 48.47 2.85
CA MET A 671 25.83 49.46 2.62
C MET A 671 27.22 48.89 2.97
N GLY A 672 27.34 48.24 4.14
CA GLY A 672 28.62 47.65 4.54
C GLY A 672 29.06 46.45 3.72
N SER A 673 28.12 45.74 3.08
CA SER A 673 28.45 44.69 2.11
C SER A 673 28.98 45.29 0.79
N GLU A 674 28.44 46.43 0.37
CA GLU A 674 28.92 47.18 -0.81
C GLU A 674 30.29 47.83 -0.58
N GLU A 675 30.51 48.38 0.60
CA GLU A 675 31.78 49.01 1.03
C GLU A 675 32.84 47.97 1.46
N GLY A 676 32.48 46.70 1.58
CA GLY A 676 33.41 45.58 1.79
C GLY A 676 33.81 45.30 3.25
N PHE A 677 33.23 45.99 4.23
CA PHE A 677 33.50 45.72 5.66
C PHE A 677 32.52 44.71 6.29
N ILE A 678 31.46 44.32 5.57
CA ILE A 678 30.59 43.18 5.91
C ILE A 678 30.69 42.12 4.82
N ARG A 679 30.71 40.84 5.21
CA ARG A 679 30.84 39.72 4.28
C ARG A 679 29.63 39.65 3.32
N PRO A 680 29.83 39.21 2.07
CA PRO A 680 28.72 38.99 1.15
C PRO A 680 27.82 37.85 1.66
N TYR A 681 26.51 37.95 1.40
CA TYR A 681 25.53 36.95 1.86
C TYR A 681 25.84 35.55 1.29
N LYS A 682 26.20 35.47 0.02
CA LYS A 682 26.54 34.22 -0.67
C LYS A 682 27.77 33.57 -0.04
N GLY A 683 27.60 32.36 0.48
CA GLY A 683 28.66 31.59 1.13
C GLY A 683 28.88 31.93 2.61
N ASN A 684 28.14 32.89 3.16
CA ASN A 684 28.19 33.28 4.57
C ASN A 684 26.80 33.28 5.23
N GLN A 685 25.81 32.58 4.65
CA GLN A 685 24.42 32.58 5.12
C GLN A 685 24.27 32.05 6.57
N GLY A 686 25.28 31.34 7.09
CA GLY A 686 25.21 30.66 8.36
C GLY A 686 24.43 29.35 8.29
N ASN A 687 23.89 28.91 9.41
CA ASN A 687 23.07 27.73 9.55
C ASN A 687 21.58 28.05 9.30
N LEU A 688 20.99 27.37 8.33
CA LEU A 688 19.56 27.34 8.07
C LEU A 688 19.05 25.91 8.24
N ARG A 689 18.00 25.75 9.06
CA ARG A 689 17.34 24.48 9.38
C ARG A 689 15.88 24.49 8.90
N PRO A 690 15.59 24.02 7.69
CA PRO A 690 14.21 23.91 7.21
C PRO A 690 13.46 22.73 7.84
N ASP A 691 12.18 22.94 8.17
CA ASP A 691 11.29 21.90 8.71
C ASP A 691 10.44 21.28 7.61
N VAL A 692 10.38 19.95 7.58
CA VAL A 692 9.87 19.13 6.48
C VAL A 692 8.63 18.34 6.93
N LEU A 693 7.56 18.44 6.14
CA LEU A 693 6.30 17.70 6.28
C LEU A 693 6.22 16.59 5.25
N ILE A 694 5.52 15.51 5.60
CA ILE A 694 5.23 14.39 4.71
C ILE A 694 3.71 14.34 4.44
N PRO A 695 3.26 14.81 3.26
CA PRO A 695 1.84 14.74 2.89
C PRO A 695 1.35 13.30 2.77
N ALA A 696 0.06 13.07 3.00
CA ALA A 696 -0.57 11.78 2.71
C ALA A 696 -0.47 11.42 1.21
N SER A 697 -0.43 10.12 0.91
CA SER A 697 -0.17 9.50 -0.41
C SER A 697 -1.13 9.87 -1.56
N ASN A 698 -2.09 10.75 -1.32
CA ASN A 698 -3.04 11.25 -2.31
C ASN A 698 -2.53 12.52 -3.03
N THR A 699 -1.29 12.94 -2.80
CA THR A 699 -0.72 14.15 -3.42
C THR A 699 0.10 13.78 -4.66
N SER A 700 -0.28 14.31 -5.82
CA SER A 700 0.27 14.02 -7.16
C SER A 700 1.68 14.58 -7.41
N SER A 701 2.47 14.83 -6.37
CA SER A 701 3.76 15.51 -6.48
C SER A 701 4.91 14.50 -6.51
N PRO A 702 5.88 14.62 -7.44
CA PRO A 702 7.08 13.78 -7.45
C PRO A 702 7.97 14.02 -6.21
N PHE A 703 7.76 15.14 -5.49
CA PHE A 703 8.41 15.45 -4.23
C PHE A 703 7.52 15.01 -3.06
N GLN A 704 7.96 13.96 -2.38
CA GLN A 704 7.29 13.33 -1.24
C GLN A 704 7.37 14.17 0.06
N PHE A 705 7.67 15.48 -0.03
CA PHE A 705 7.76 16.38 1.12
C PHE A 705 7.30 17.81 0.84
N ARG A 706 7.05 18.58 1.92
CA ARG A 706 6.81 20.03 1.92
C ARG A 706 7.59 20.73 3.02
N VAL A 707 8.37 21.74 2.68
CA VAL A 707 9.01 22.64 3.66
C VAL A 707 8.00 23.66 4.13
N CYS A 708 7.82 23.77 5.45
CA CYS A 708 6.78 24.61 6.05
C CYS A 708 7.29 25.80 6.88
N GLU A 709 8.59 25.84 7.18
CA GLU A 709 9.29 27.00 7.74
C GLU A 709 10.81 26.87 7.59
N PHE A 710 11.50 28.00 7.65
CA PHE A 710 12.96 28.08 7.72
C PHE A 710 13.39 28.55 9.12
N ASN A 711 14.25 27.80 9.80
CA ASN A 711 14.79 28.21 11.09
C ASN A 711 16.25 28.64 10.93
N GLY A 712 16.51 29.94 11.04
CA GLY A 712 17.85 30.54 10.87
C GLY A 712 18.18 31.57 11.93
N ARG A 713 17.46 31.57 13.07
CA ARG A 713 17.65 32.56 14.13
C ARG A 713 18.94 32.33 14.91
N PHE A 714 19.19 31.08 15.28
CA PHE A 714 20.34 30.71 16.11
C PHE A 714 21.35 29.90 15.29
N PRO A 715 22.66 30.08 15.51
CA PRO A 715 23.69 29.46 14.66
C PRO A 715 23.82 27.94 14.84
N ILE A 716 23.42 27.38 15.99
CA ILE A 716 23.62 25.96 16.30
C ILE A 716 22.40 25.10 15.92
N ASN A 717 21.18 25.54 16.26
CA ASN A 717 19.91 24.85 15.93
C ASN A 717 19.89 23.32 16.19
N PHE A 718 20.55 22.82 17.25
CA PHE A 718 20.69 21.38 17.58
C PHE A 718 21.53 20.54 16.59
N LEU A 719 22.36 21.18 15.75
CA LEU A 719 23.23 20.51 14.79
C LEU A 719 24.23 19.55 15.47
N ASP A 720 24.87 20.00 16.56
CA ASP A 720 25.82 19.23 17.37
C ASP A 720 25.18 17.99 18.02
N TYR A 721 23.99 18.17 18.59
CA TYR A 721 23.21 17.07 19.16
C TYR A 721 22.79 16.05 18.10
N THR A 722 22.39 16.53 16.92
CA THR A 722 22.05 15.66 15.78
C THR A 722 23.26 14.85 15.32
N ALA A 723 24.43 15.50 15.20
CA ALA A 723 25.67 14.83 14.82
C ALA A 723 26.04 13.73 15.82
N SER A 724 26.00 14.04 17.12
CA SER A 724 26.26 13.06 18.20
C SER A 724 25.29 11.87 18.17
N ALA A 725 24.01 12.13 17.84
CA ALA A 725 23.00 11.08 17.72
C ALA A 725 23.23 10.16 16.51
N TYR A 726 23.66 10.70 15.37
CA TYR A 726 24.03 9.87 14.20
C TYR A 726 25.35 9.12 14.40
N GLU A 727 26.30 9.68 15.15
CA GLU A 727 27.53 8.99 15.56
C GLU A 727 27.19 7.79 16.47
N ALA A 728 26.33 8.01 17.48
CA ALA A 728 25.83 6.93 18.33
C ALA A 728 25.11 5.83 17.55
N LEU A 729 24.34 6.19 16.52
CA LEU A 729 23.68 5.24 15.61
C LEU A 729 24.71 4.44 14.80
N ALA A 730 25.72 5.11 14.24
CA ALA A 730 26.79 4.48 13.47
C ALA A 730 27.59 3.47 14.34
N ASP A 731 27.80 3.78 15.61
CA ASP A 731 28.48 2.93 16.59
C ASP A 731 27.68 1.70 17.05
N THR A 732 26.37 1.66 16.77
CA THR A 732 25.57 0.45 17.07
C THR A 732 25.92 -0.69 16.10
N LYS A 733 25.66 -1.94 16.49
CA LYS A 733 25.93 -3.09 15.62
C LYS A 733 24.87 -3.18 14.52
N TRP A 734 25.29 -3.03 13.27
CA TRP A 734 24.47 -3.24 12.08
C TRP A 734 24.56 -4.71 11.65
N GLN A 735 23.45 -5.44 11.70
CA GLN A 735 23.40 -6.82 11.20
C GLN A 735 23.11 -6.87 9.69
N ASN A 736 22.55 -5.81 9.12
CA ASN A 736 22.21 -5.70 7.70
C ASN A 736 23.24 -4.83 6.96
N PRO A 737 24.01 -5.36 6.00
CA PRO A 737 24.96 -4.56 5.23
C PRO A 737 24.27 -3.62 4.23
N SER A 738 23.00 -3.86 3.90
CA SER A 738 22.19 -3.00 3.03
C SER A 738 21.56 -1.81 3.75
N LEU A 739 21.89 -1.54 5.01
CA LEU A 739 21.42 -0.36 5.75
C LEU A 739 22.60 0.50 6.21
N GLY A 740 22.41 1.82 6.18
CA GLY A 740 23.36 2.77 6.75
C GLY A 740 22.69 4.03 7.28
N PRO A 741 23.39 4.85 8.08
CA PRO A 741 22.88 6.14 8.55
C PRO A 741 22.44 7.03 7.38
N ALA A 742 21.30 7.72 7.54
CA ALA A 742 20.84 8.68 6.52
C ALA A 742 21.71 9.95 6.42
N SER A 743 22.45 10.27 7.47
CA SER A 743 23.35 11.42 7.54
C SER A 743 24.72 11.01 8.03
N ASP A 744 25.74 11.61 7.43
CA ASP A 744 27.13 11.49 7.87
C ASP A 744 27.36 12.41 9.08
N HIS A 745 27.66 11.81 10.24
CA HIS A 745 27.90 12.55 11.48
C HIS A 745 29.17 13.41 11.41
N ALA A 746 30.22 12.95 10.72
CA ALA A 746 31.45 13.71 10.56
C ALA A 746 31.20 14.97 9.72
N LYS A 747 30.45 14.82 8.61
CA LYS A 747 30.03 15.97 7.79
C LYS A 747 29.19 16.98 8.60
N LEU A 748 28.29 16.52 9.47
CA LEU A 748 27.51 17.40 10.37
C LEU A 748 28.43 18.16 11.34
N PHE A 749 29.37 17.49 12.01
CA PHE A 749 30.33 18.15 12.89
C PHE A 749 31.23 19.13 12.14
N ASP A 750 31.82 18.73 11.02
CA ASP A 750 32.72 19.60 10.25
C ASP A 750 32.00 20.84 9.72
N SER A 751 30.71 20.72 9.40
CA SER A 751 29.91 21.88 9.00
C SER A 751 29.74 22.91 10.13
N LEU A 752 29.68 22.48 11.40
CA LEU A 752 29.65 23.39 12.54
C LEU A 752 30.93 24.24 12.59
N PHE A 753 32.10 23.63 12.36
CA PHE A 753 33.37 24.34 12.35
C PHE A 753 33.61 25.19 11.09
N LYS A 754 32.79 25.03 10.04
CA LYS A 754 32.76 25.96 8.90
C LYS A 754 32.00 27.26 9.19
N LEU A 755 31.19 27.30 10.26
CA LEU A 755 30.50 28.52 10.70
C LEU A 755 31.43 29.47 11.45
N PHE A 756 32.41 28.93 12.18
CA PHE A 756 33.29 29.66 13.07
C PHE A 756 34.72 29.70 12.54
N ASP A 757 35.47 30.74 12.90
CA ASP A 757 36.92 30.76 12.72
C ASP A 757 37.56 29.96 13.88
N PRO A 758 38.22 28.82 13.63
CA PRO A 758 38.83 28.02 14.68
C PRO A 758 40.06 28.68 15.31
N SER A 759 40.60 29.75 14.71
CA SER A 759 41.79 30.46 15.21
C SER A 759 41.47 31.61 16.17
N ALA A 760 40.19 31.93 16.39
CA ALA A 760 39.75 33.00 17.28
C ALA A 760 38.77 32.51 18.35
N PRO A 761 38.68 33.16 19.52
CA PRO A 761 37.66 32.86 20.53
C PRO A 761 36.23 32.98 19.98
N ILE A 762 35.33 32.12 20.45
CA ILE A 762 33.90 32.15 20.09
C ILE A 762 33.10 32.77 21.24
N HIS A 763 32.38 33.85 20.97
CA HIS A 763 31.53 34.53 21.95
C HIS A 763 30.05 34.27 21.66
N PHE A 764 29.39 33.44 22.49
CA PHE A 764 27.95 33.25 22.43
C PHE A 764 27.25 34.32 23.26
N VAL A 765 26.58 35.26 22.60
CA VAL A 765 25.89 36.38 23.25
C VAL A 765 24.44 36.00 23.56
N SER A 766 24.07 35.91 24.85
CA SER A 766 22.71 35.59 25.31
C SER A 766 22.35 36.26 26.65
N GLU A 767 21.05 36.54 26.85
CA GLU A 767 20.50 36.98 28.15
C GLU A 767 20.23 35.79 29.09
N SER A 768 19.82 34.65 28.53
CA SER A 768 19.49 33.44 29.27
C SER A 768 20.68 32.47 29.38
N SER A 769 20.70 31.67 30.45
CA SER A 769 21.66 30.57 30.66
C SER A 769 21.27 29.27 29.92
N GLU A 770 20.58 29.37 28.78
CA GLU A 770 20.05 28.20 28.04
C GLU A 770 21.14 27.23 27.55
N PHE A 771 22.41 27.64 27.53
CA PHE A 771 23.55 26.73 27.42
C PHE A 771 24.26 26.66 28.78
N PRO A 772 24.11 25.55 29.51
CA PRO A 772 24.85 25.39 30.75
C PRO A 772 26.36 25.27 30.41
N LEU A 773 27.21 25.70 31.34
CA LEU A 773 28.67 25.75 31.15
C LEU A 773 29.27 24.37 30.80
N ASP A 774 28.56 23.29 31.10
CA ASP A 774 28.87 21.89 30.81
C ASP A 774 28.25 21.37 29.50
N SER A 775 27.87 22.25 28.57
CA SER A 775 27.35 21.86 27.25
C SER A 775 28.40 21.04 26.46
N PRO A 776 28.02 19.88 25.87
CA PRO A 776 28.90 19.08 25.02
C PRO A 776 29.47 19.86 23.84
N LEU A 777 28.72 20.84 23.30
CA LEU A 777 29.21 21.75 22.27
C LEU A 777 30.48 22.49 22.71
N TYR A 778 30.53 22.97 23.95
CA TYR A 778 31.65 23.79 24.42
C TYR A 778 32.91 22.95 24.61
N GLY A 779 32.77 21.74 25.17
CA GLY A 779 33.90 20.81 25.27
C GLY A 779 34.36 20.29 23.91
N LEU A 780 33.44 20.07 22.96
CA LEU A 780 33.80 19.64 21.61
C LEU A 780 34.59 20.72 20.88
N VAL A 781 34.16 21.99 20.98
CA VAL A 781 34.93 23.11 20.42
C VAL A 781 36.29 23.22 21.10
N GLU A 782 36.34 23.18 22.44
CA GLU A 782 37.60 23.25 23.19
C GLU A 782 38.58 22.15 22.80
N GLN A 783 38.11 20.91 22.63
CA GLN A 783 38.95 19.81 22.19
C GLN A 783 39.49 20.03 20.77
N ARG A 784 38.67 20.54 19.85
CA ARG A 784 39.07 20.73 18.44
C ARG A 784 39.94 21.97 18.22
N THR A 785 39.72 23.06 18.94
CA THR A 785 40.39 24.35 18.71
C THR A 785 41.39 24.73 19.80
N GLY A 786 41.38 24.04 20.95
CA GLY A 786 42.10 24.43 22.15
C GLY A 786 41.48 25.61 22.90
N MET A 787 40.35 26.15 22.44
CA MET A 787 39.68 27.33 23.00
C MET A 787 38.24 27.04 23.36
N ARG A 788 37.91 27.12 24.66
CA ARG A 788 36.53 26.98 25.12
C ARG A 788 35.68 28.20 24.75
N PRO A 789 34.47 28.04 24.16
CA PRO A 789 33.58 29.16 23.90
C PRO A 789 33.23 29.97 25.15
N ARG A 790 33.01 31.28 24.98
CA ARG A 790 32.56 32.20 26.04
C ARG A 790 31.05 32.34 26.02
N SER A 791 30.42 32.30 27.19
CA SER A 791 29.03 32.75 27.38
C SER A 791 29.05 34.20 27.80
N VAL A 792 28.55 35.08 26.93
CA VAL A 792 28.69 36.54 27.07
C VAL A 792 27.31 37.17 27.27
N LYS A 793 27.15 37.92 28.36
CA LYS A 793 25.94 38.74 28.57
C LYS A 793 26.04 40.03 27.77
N PRO A 794 24.96 40.57 27.21
CA PRO A 794 25.01 41.84 26.49
C PRO A 794 25.58 43.00 27.33
N SER A 795 25.31 43.01 28.64
CA SER A 795 25.84 44.00 29.57
C SER A 795 27.37 43.97 29.76
N SER A 796 28.04 42.88 29.35
CA SER A 796 29.50 42.74 29.42
C SER A 796 30.23 43.24 28.16
N LEU A 797 29.50 43.64 27.12
CA LEU A 797 30.08 44.14 25.88
C LEU A 797 30.48 45.62 26.01
N ARG A 798 31.59 45.99 25.37
CA ARG A 798 32.12 47.36 25.28
C ARG A 798 32.57 47.67 23.85
N LEU A 799 32.28 48.88 23.38
CA LEU A 799 32.85 49.41 22.15
C LEU A 799 34.03 50.31 22.51
N ILE A 800 35.20 50.02 21.94
CA ILE A 800 36.44 50.74 22.19
C ILE A 800 36.86 51.42 20.89
N ALA A 801 37.23 52.69 20.94
CA ALA A 801 37.68 53.44 19.77
C ALA A 801 38.91 52.77 19.14
N SER A 802 38.93 52.69 17.80
CA SER A 802 39.99 52.01 17.04
C SER A 802 40.24 52.79 15.75
N GLU A 803 41.45 53.35 15.61
CA GLU A 803 41.86 54.11 14.42
C GLU A 803 41.99 53.23 13.17
N THR A 804 42.15 51.92 13.36
CA THR A 804 42.32 50.94 12.28
C THR A 804 41.01 50.25 11.87
N ALA A 805 39.94 50.40 12.65
CA ALA A 805 38.66 49.74 12.36
C ALA A 805 37.85 50.56 11.33
N PRO A 806 37.23 49.93 10.31
CA PRO A 806 36.43 50.64 9.30
C PRO A 806 35.28 51.49 9.88
N THR A 807 34.77 51.12 11.05
CA THR A 807 33.68 51.85 11.73
C THR A 807 34.18 52.77 12.85
N GLY A 808 35.49 52.86 13.07
CA GLY A 808 36.11 53.61 14.17
C GLY A 808 36.05 52.92 15.54
N PHE A 809 35.49 51.71 15.63
CA PHE A 809 35.36 50.97 16.90
C PHE A 809 35.72 49.48 16.76
N ASP A 810 36.24 48.90 17.83
CA ASP A 810 36.35 47.46 18.04
C ASP A 810 35.42 47.00 19.15
N LEU A 811 34.90 45.78 19.03
CA LEU A 811 34.02 45.17 20.04
C LEU A 811 34.84 44.31 21.00
N TYR A 812 34.64 44.51 22.29
CA TYR A 812 35.27 43.74 23.36
C TYR A 812 34.23 43.22 24.35
N CYS A 813 34.56 42.18 25.11
CA CYS A 813 33.77 41.70 26.24
C CYS A 813 34.62 41.64 27.51
N GLU A 814 34.02 42.01 28.64
CA GLU A 814 34.60 41.84 29.97
C GLU A 814 34.74 40.35 30.32
N ILE A 815 35.94 39.94 30.76
CA ILE A 815 36.23 38.55 31.12
C ILE A 815 36.81 38.45 32.54
N ASP A 816 36.53 37.33 33.22
CA ASP A 816 37.17 36.99 34.50
C ASP A 816 38.51 36.28 34.26
N VAL A 817 39.60 36.92 34.69
CA VAL A 817 40.99 36.49 34.47
C VAL A 817 41.30 35.17 35.18
N HIS A 818 40.56 34.82 36.24
CA HIS A 818 40.78 33.56 36.97
C HIS A 818 40.25 32.31 36.25
N ALA A 819 39.44 32.48 35.19
CA ALA A 819 38.74 31.37 34.53
C ALA A 819 39.29 30.98 33.13
N SER A 820 40.34 31.64 32.62
CA SER A 820 40.80 31.43 31.25
C SER A 820 42.31 31.14 31.14
N MET A 821 42.67 29.95 30.68
CA MET A 821 44.01 29.67 30.13
C MET A 821 44.12 30.37 28.77
N VAL A 822 44.51 31.65 28.75
CA VAL A 822 44.65 32.43 27.52
C VAL A 822 46.05 32.24 26.92
N ARG A 823 46.12 31.77 25.67
CA ARG A 823 47.31 31.81 24.82
C ARG A 823 47.11 32.77 23.65
N THR A 824 47.00 34.07 23.92
CA THR A 824 47.40 35.16 23.01
C THR A 824 47.31 36.49 23.77
N SER A 825 48.44 37.18 23.96
CA SER A 825 48.48 38.43 24.73
C SER A 825 48.02 39.67 23.94
N SER A 826 47.74 39.54 22.63
CA SER A 826 47.42 40.66 21.74
C SER A 826 45.93 41.03 21.67
N ASP A 827 45.03 40.14 22.12
CA ASP A 827 43.57 40.36 22.08
C ASP A 827 42.99 40.82 23.44
N LEU A 828 43.86 40.99 24.44
CA LEU A 828 43.49 41.46 25.77
C LEU A 828 43.92 42.91 25.96
N ILE A 829 43.00 43.74 26.44
CA ILE A 829 43.28 45.12 26.87
C ILE A 829 42.81 45.33 28.30
N ASN A 830 43.44 46.28 28.99
CA ASN A 830 42.99 46.72 30.31
C ASN A 830 42.42 48.14 30.17
N VAL A 831 41.16 48.31 30.54
CA VAL A 831 40.46 49.60 30.54
C VAL A 831 39.83 49.77 31.92
N ASP A 832 40.19 50.84 32.63
CA ASP A 832 39.67 51.17 33.96
C ASP A 832 39.76 50.03 35.00
N GLY A 833 40.81 49.20 34.90
CA GLY A 833 41.04 48.06 35.81
C GLY A 833 40.28 46.79 35.43
N GLN A 834 39.46 46.82 34.37
CA GLN A 834 38.79 45.64 33.81
C GLN A 834 39.59 45.04 32.66
N VAL A 835 39.69 43.71 32.62
CA VAL A 835 40.31 42.98 31.50
C VAL A 835 39.25 42.67 30.46
N LEU A 836 39.47 43.14 29.23
CA LEU A 836 38.56 42.96 28.11
C LEU A 836 39.21 42.09 27.02
N GLU A 837 38.47 41.12 26.50
CA GLU A 837 38.86 40.25 25.37
C GLU A 837 38.20 40.74 24.08
N LYS A 838 38.97 40.86 22.99
CA LYS A 838 38.46 41.26 21.68
C LYS A 838 37.46 40.23 21.16
N VAL A 839 36.31 40.71 20.69
CA VAL A 839 35.26 39.87 20.10
C VAL A 839 35.45 39.84 18.59
N HIS A 840 35.87 38.70 18.06
CA HIS A 840 36.10 38.50 16.63
C HIS A 840 34.87 37.91 15.92
N GLN A 841 34.12 37.05 16.62
CA GLN A 841 32.98 36.33 16.07
C GLN A 841 31.91 36.10 17.13
N VAL A 842 30.65 36.22 16.72
CA VAL A 842 29.49 36.19 17.62
C VAL A 842 28.54 35.06 17.23
N GLY A 843 28.35 34.13 18.15
CA GLY A 843 27.23 33.20 18.12
C GLY A 843 25.98 33.87 18.70
N LEU A 844 25.21 34.57 17.87
CA LEU A 844 24.05 35.36 18.32
C LEU A 844 22.92 34.46 18.86
N LYS A 845 22.54 34.66 20.12
CA LYS A 845 21.46 33.93 20.80
C LYS A 845 20.42 34.84 21.46
N LEU A 846 20.40 36.12 21.10
CA LEU A 846 19.42 37.08 21.59
C LEU A 846 18.10 37.02 20.82
N TYR A 847 17.00 37.21 21.53
CA TYR A 847 15.69 37.51 20.94
C TYR A 847 15.66 38.93 20.36
N ASP A 848 14.72 39.23 19.45
CA ASP A 848 14.70 40.53 18.74
C ASP A 848 14.62 41.69 19.75
N PHE A 849 13.73 41.56 20.74
CA PHE A 849 13.54 42.57 21.78
C PHE A 849 14.77 42.73 22.69
N GLU A 850 15.57 41.67 22.90
CA GLU A 850 16.80 41.72 23.70
C GLU A 850 17.92 42.41 22.91
N LEU A 851 18.09 42.06 21.64
CA LEU A 851 19.10 42.65 20.78
C LEU A 851 18.84 44.15 20.58
N PHE A 852 17.60 44.53 20.27
CA PHE A 852 17.25 45.94 20.02
C PHE A 852 16.98 46.75 21.31
N ALA A 853 17.15 46.16 22.50
CA ALA A 853 17.30 46.91 23.74
C ALA A 853 18.69 47.56 23.87
N LEU A 854 19.68 47.07 23.12
CA LEU A 854 21.03 47.62 23.08
C LEU A 854 21.10 48.90 22.21
N ALA A 855 22.13 49.71 22.44
CA ALA A 855 22.40 50.87 21.62
C ALA A 855 22.61 50.48 20.14
N PRO A 856 22.16 51.29 19.16
CA PRO A 856 22.25 50.95 17.74
C PRO A 856 23.65 50.56 17.26
N GLU A 857 24.69 51.26 17.72
CA GLU A 857 26.08 50.95 17.36
C GLU A 857 26.53 49.58 17.90
N MET A 858 26.10 49.21 19.11
CA MET A 858 26.38 47.88 19.66
C MET A 858 25.74 46.79 18.79
N VAL A 859 24.48 46.98 18.38
CA VAL A 859 23.76 46.04 17.50
C VAL A 859 24.48 45.87 16.17
N ARG A 860 24.96 46.96 15.55
CA ARG A 860 25.75 46.92 14.30
C ARG A 860 27.03 46.10 14.46
N HIS A 861 27.75 46.30 15.57
CA HIS A 861 29.00 45.59 15.84
C HIS A 861 28.82 44.11 16.16
N ILE A 862 27.71 43.73 16.80
CA ILE A 862 27.29 42.34 16.98
C ILE A 862 26.92 41.74 15.62
N ALA A 863 26.10 42.44 14.82
CA ALA A 863 25.65 41.98 13.51
C ALA A 863 26.81 41.73 12.54
N MET A 864 27.78 42.65 12.48
CA MET A 864 28.98 42.54 11.63
C MET A 864 29.83 41.30 11.95
N ARG A 865 29.81 40.84 13.21
CA ARG A 865 30.60 39.70 13.68
C ARG A 865 29.76 38.41 13.79
N SER A 866 28.48 38.45 13.47
CA SER A 866 27.62 37.29 13.64
C SER A 866 27.93 36.21 12.62
N VAL A 867 28.14 34.98 13.09
CA VAL A 867 28.40 33.82 12.21
C VAL A 867 27.14 33.36 11.47
N ASN A 868 25.97 33.67 12.02
CA ASN A 868 24.72 33.59 11.29
C ASN A 868 24.43 34.97 10.73
N ASP A 869 24.45 35.11 9.41
CA ASP A 869 24.20 36.39 8.77
C ASP A 869 22.88 36.98 9.25
N VAL A 870 22.88 38.25 9.65
CA VAL A 870 21.66 38.89 10.15
C VAL A 870 20.57 39.00 9.09
N ARG A 871 20.91 38.93 7.79
CA ARG A 871 19.94 38.76 6.70
C ARG A 871 19.26 37.39 6.78
N THR A 872 19.96 36.32 7.17
CA THR A 872 19.34 35.03 7.47
C THR A 872 18.42 35.13 8.69
N VAL A 873 18.89 35.78 9.76
CA VAL A 873 18.15 35.90 11.04
C VAL A 873 16.84 36.67 10.88
N PHE A 874 16.82 37.75 10.10
CA PHE A 874 15.66 38.65 9.99
C PHE A 874 14.86 38.53 8.70
N ILE A 875 15.46 38.03 7.62
CA ILE A 875 14.80 37.89 6.32
C ILE A 875 14.51 36.41 6.02
N ALA A 876 15.53 35.55 5.94
CA ALA A 876 15.32 34.15 5.54
C ALA A 876 14.53 33.32 6.57
N HIS A 877 14.72 33.60 7.87
CA HIS A 877 13.99 32.95 8.97
C HIS A 877 12.50 33.34 9.03
N ASP A 878 12.13 34.51 8.49
CA ASP A 878 10.74 35.00 8.52
C ASP A 878 9.87 34.10 7.63
N LYS A 879 8.77 33.56 8.18
CA LYS A 879 7.92 32.59 7.45
C LYS A 879 7.34 33.17 6.17
N ARG A 880 7.24 34.50 6.06
CA ARG A 880 6.80 35.21 4.85
C ARG A 880 7.73 34.94 3.66
N MET A 881 9.01 34.64 3.90
CA MET A 881 9.97 34.31 2.85
C MET A 881 9.50 33.13 1.96
N LEU A 882 8.79 32.14 2.53
CA LEU A 882 8.24 31.03 1.75
C LEU A 882 7.26 31.52 0.66
N GLY A 883 6.42 32.50 0.98
CA GLY A 883 5.49 33.09 0.03
C GLY A 883 6.20 33.98 -0.98
N ILE A 884 7.18 34.78 -0.53
CA ILE A 884 8.00 35.63 -1.41
C ILE A 884 8.71 34.78 -2.48
N ILE A 885 9.39 33.69 -2.10
CA ILE A 885 10.07 32.81 -3.05
C ILE A 885 9.08 32.28 -4.10
N ARG A 886 7.88 31.83 -3.67
CA ARG A 886 6.86 31.31 -4.60
C ARG A 886 6.35 32.38 -5.57
N GLN A 887 6.14 33.60 -5.09
CA GLN A 887 5.75 34.73 -5.93
C GLN A 887 6.86 35.14 -6.92
N GLU A 888 8.13 34.97 -6.56
CA GLU A 888 9.28 35.31 -7.40
C GLU A 888 9.68 34.23 -8.42
N LEU A 889 9.07 33.03 -8.42
CA LEU A 889 9.54 31.91 -9.25
C LEU A 889 9.61 32.26 -10.75
N ASP A 890 8.61 32.97 -11.27
CA ASP A 890 8.56 33.37 -12.68
C ASP A 890 9.71 34.34 -13.02
N ALA A 891 9.90 35.37 -12.19
CA ALA A 891 10.99 36.34 -12.35
C ALA A 891 12.37 35.68 -12.20
N LEU A 892 12.54 34.76 -11.25
CA LEU A 892 13.80 34.03 -11.03
C LEU A 892 14.20 33.19 -12.26
N VAL A 893 13.22 32.65 -13.00
CA VAL A 893 13.45 31.87 -14.23
C VAL A 893 13.64 32.77 -15.45
N HIS A 894 12.73 33.71 -15.68
CA HIS A 894 12.63 34.40 -16.97
C HIS A 894 13.35 35.75 -16.99
N LYS A 895 13.28 36.50 -15.88
CA LYS A 895 13.85 37.86 -15.76
C LYS A 895 15.31 37.80 -15.29
N HIS A 896 15.55 37.21 -14.12
CA HIS A 896 16.88 37.14 -13.50
C HIS A 896 17.70 35.95 -14.00
N LYS A 897 17.03 34.89 -14.51
CA LYS A 897 17.67 33.70 -15.09
C LYS A 897 18.68 33.02 -14.16
N VAL A 898 18.39 33.04 -12.86
CA VAL A 898 19.26 32.46 -11.83
C VAL A 898 18.92 31.00 -11.55
N ILE A 899 17.65 30.60 -11.75
CA ILE A 899 17.21 29.21 -11.66
C ILE A 899 16.60 28.72 -12.97
N THR A 900 16.64 27.42 -13.19
CA THR A 900 15.98 26.74 -14.32
C THR A 900 14.50 26.52 -14.05
N GLN A 901 13.72 26.26 -15.11
CA GLN A 901 12.31 25.85 -14.98
C GLN A 901 12.13 24.60 -14.11
N ALA A 902 13.07 23.66 -14.18
CA ALA A 902 13.05 22.46 -13.36
C ALA A 902 13.24 22.80 -11.86
N GLN A 903 14.20 23.65 -11.53
CA GLN A 903 14.41 24.15 -10.17
C GLN A 903 13.20 24.95 -9.65
N ALA A 904 12.57 25.76 -10.49
CA ALA A 904 11.34 26.47 -10.10
C ALA A 904 10.18 25.51 -9.78
N ARG A 905 10.03 24.41 -10.53
CA ARG A 905 9.06 23.35 -10.20
C ARG A 905 9.41 22.64 -8.89
N ILE A 906 10.69 22.32 -8.67
CA ILE A 906 11.17 21.75 -7.40
C ILE A 906 10.80 22.65 -6.22
N LEU A 907 10.98 23.97 -6.33
CA LEU A 907 10.64 24.93 -5.29
C LEU A 907 9.13 25.10 -5.11
N SER A 908 8.38 25.20 -6.21
CA SER A 908 6.91 25.30 -6.17
C SER A 908 6.27 24.12 -5.48
N ASP A 909 6.76 22.90 -5.78
CA ASP A 909 6.27 21.67 -5.18
C ASP A 909 6.82 21.48 -3.78
N GLY A 910 8.09 21.81 -3.52
CA GLY A 910 8.74 21.57 -2.25
C GLY A 910 8.41 22.59 -1.16
N ILE A 911 7.96 23.80 -1.50
CA ILE A 911 7.57 24.85 -0.52
C ILE A 911 6.06 24.83 -0.33
N ILE A 912 5.60 24.81 0.93
CA ILE A 912 4.17 24.91 1.21
C ILE A 912 3.62 26.28 0.76
N PRO A 913 2.44 26.32 0.09
CA PRO A 913 1.78 27.59 -0.22
C PRO A 913 1.62 28.43 1.05
N THR A 914 2.08 29.68 0.99
CA THR A 914 2.10 30.59 2.13
C THR A 914 1.53 31.94 1.69
N ILE A 915 0.37 32.31 2.21
CA ILE A 915 -0.30 33.58 1.93
C ILE A 915 0.18 34.62 2.93
N LEU A 916 0.59 35.78 2.41
CA LEU A 916 1.20 36.87 3.18
C LEU A 916 0.14 37.89 3.65
N PRO A 917 0.30 38.52 4.83
CA PRO A 917 -0.46 39.73 5.17
C PRO A 917 -0.37 40.80 4.07
N GLY A 918 -1.49 41.48 3.79
CA GLY A 918 -1.57 42.57 2.79
C GLY A 918 -1.47 42.15 1.32
N SER A 919 -1.21 40.88 1.05
CA SER A 919 -1.05 40.35 -0.30
C SER A 919 -2.35 40.33 -1.12
N PRO A 920 -2.27 40.38 -2.45
CA PRO A 920 -3.43 40.18 -3.33
C PRO A 920 -4.16 38.85 -3.05
N GLU A 921 -3.41 37.78 -2.77
CA GLU A 921 -3.94 36.44 -2.48
C GLU A 921 -4.79 36.42 -1.22
N LEU A 922 -4.41 37.18 -0.19
CA LEU A 922 -5.21 37.32 1.03
C LEU A 922 -6.51 38.10 0.77
N ARG A 923 -6.46 39.16 -0.05
CA ARG A 923 -7.66 39.93 -0.43
C ARG A 923 -8.65 39.08 -1.21
N GLN A 924 -8.14 38.32 -2.19
CA GLN A 924 -8.94 37.37 -2.95
C GLN A 924 -9.56 36.29 -2.04
N LEU A 925 -8.80 35.78 -1.07
CA LEU A 925 -9.31 34.83 -0.07
C LEU A 925 -10.46 35.43 0.75
N ALA A 926 -10.32 36.70 1.16
CA ALA A 926 -11.33 37.41 1.96
C ALA A 926 -12.60 37.77 1.16
N GLU A 927 -12.48 38.02 -0.14
CA GLU A 927 -13.60 38.47 -0.99
C GLU A 927 -14.41 37.31 -1.60
N THR A 928 -13.75 36.21 -1.97
CA THR A 928 -14.41 35.13 -2.74
C THR A 928 -15.18 34.14 -1.86
N ASN A 929 -14.88 34.06 -0.56
CA ASN A 929 -15.52 33.15 0.41
C ASN A 929 -15.56 31.67 -0.04
N THR A 930 -14.66 31.27 -0.94
CA THR A 930 -14.64 29.95 -1.60
C THR A 930 -13.92 28.86 -0.78
N PHE A 931 -13.35 29.21 0.37
CA PHE A 931 -12.52 28.32 1.18
C PHE A 931 -13.06 28.19 2.60
N HIS A 932 -12.88 27.02 3.20
CA HIS A 932 -13.31 26.77 4.58
C HIS A 932 -12.16 27.09 5.55
N LYS A 933 -12.43 27.81 6.65
CA LYS A 933 -11.39 28.19 7.63
C LYS A 933 -10.62 26.96 8.16
N ASP A 934 -11.30 25.82 8.26
CA ASP A 934 -10.74 24.57 8.78
C ASP A 934 -9.60 24.01 7.91
N ASP A 935 -9.51 24.45 6.66
CA ASP A 935 -8.47 24.05 5.72
C ASP A 935 -7.15 24.80 5.94
N PHE A 936 -7.06 25.68 6.94
CA PHE A 936 -5.89 26.53 7.16
C PHE A 936 -5.27 26.39 8.56
N ILE A 937 -3.96 26.58 8.57
CA ILE A 937 -3.14 26.79 9.77
C ILE A 937 -2.54 28.20 9.74
N LEU A 938 -2.71 28.93 10.83
CA LEU A 938 -2.17 30.27 11.02
C LEU A 938 -0.89 30.19 11.83
N LYS A 939 0.21 30.67 11.26
CA LYS A 939 1.52 30.66 11.91
C LYS A 939 2.03 32.08 12.13
N PRO A 940 2.40 32.48 13.35
CA PRO A 940 3.01 33.78 13.56
C PRO A 940 4.31 33.90 12.77
N PHE A 941 4.47 34.96 11.99
CA PHE A 941 5.54 35.00 10.98
C PHE A 941 6.96 35.06 11.54
N ARG A 942 7.14 35.51 12.80
CA ARG A 942 8.45 35.67 13.48
C ARG A 942 8.63 34.87 14.77
N LEU A 943 7.59 34.21 15.28
CA LEU A 943 7.74 33.37 16.47
C LEU A 943 8.30 32.00 16.10
N ALA A 944 9.05 31.43 17.05
CA ALA A 944 9.69 30.11 16.93
C ALA A 944 9.03 29.07 17.85
N ARG A 945 9.53 27.82 17.79
CA ARG A 945 9.14 26.68 18.66
C ARG A 945 7.65 26.31 18.60
N GLY A 946 6.89 26.79 17.62
CA GLY A 946 5.44 26.55 17.50
C GLY A 946 4.57 27.45 18.39
N SER A 947 5.16 28.45 19.06
CA SER A 947 4.42 29.36 19.93
C SER A 947 3.42 30.21 19.12
N GLY A 948 2.16 30.21 19.58
CA GLY A 948 1.09 31.02 18.99
C GLY A 948 0.53 30.51 17.66
N ILE A 949 0.83 29.27 17.25
CA ILE A 949 0.15 28.62 16.11
C ILE A 949 -1.33 28.41 16.45
N VAL A 950 -2.21 28.67 15.49
CA VAL A 950 -3.65 28.47 15.62
C VAL A 950 -4.18 27.73 14.39
N LEU A 951 -5.11 26.80 14.58
CA LEU A 951 -5.78 26.11 13.48
C LEU A 951 -7.10 26.80 13.19
N GLY A 952 -7.45 26.97 11.92
CA GLY A 952 -8.72 27.61 11.56
C GLY A 952 -9.92 26.83 12.07
N LYS A 953 -9.81 25.50 12.21
CA LYS A 953 -10.85 24.65 12.80
C LYS A 953 -11.17 24.98 14.26
N ASP A 954 -10.18 25.48 15.01
CA ASP A 954 -10.34 25.83 16.44
C ASP A 954 -10.86 27.27 16.63
N LEU A 955 -10.99 28.05 15.55
CA LEU A 955 -11.48 29.42 15.58
C LEU A 955 -12.98 29.51 15.30
N SER A 956 -13.68 30.41 15.99
CA SER A 956 -15.02 30.81 15.57
C SER A 956 -14.99 31.60 14.26
N ALA A 957 -16.12 31.69 13.55
CA ALA A 957 -16.21 32.47 12.31
C ALA A 957 -15.89 33.97 12.54
N SER A 958 -16.28 34.53 13.69
CA SER A 958 -15.98 35.91 14.06
C SER A 958 -14.50 36.12 14.37
N GLN A 959 -13.86 35.18 15.07
CA GLN A 959 -12.42 35.22 15.34
C GLN A 959 -11.61 35.10 14.05
N TRP A 960 -11.96 34.16 13.17
CA TRP A 960 -11.33 34.01 11.85
C TRP A 960 -11.43 35.33 11.05
N SER A 961 -12.64 35.88 10.91
CA SER A 961 -12.86 37.12 10.16
C SER A 961 -12.08 38.29 10.74
N SER A 962 -12.03 38.41 12.08
CA SER A 962 -11.24 39.44 12.76
C SER A 962 -9.73 39.30 12.48
N ILE A 963 -9.21 38.07 12.46
CA ILE A 963 -7.80 37.81 12.14
C ILE A 963 -7.51 38.15 10.68
N ILE A 964 -8.34 37.70 9.73
CA ILE A 964 -8.17 38.02 8.30
C ILE A 964 -8.21 39.53 8.06
N GLU A 965 -9.15 40.25 8.69
CA GLU A 965 -9.23 41.71 8.58
C GLU A 965 -7.97 42.38 9.14
N SER A 966 -7.48 41.92 10.30
CA SER A 966 -6.24 42.43 10.90
C SER A 966 -5.00 42.19 10.04
N MET A 967 -5.06 41.20 9.14
CA MET A 967 -3.97 40.85 8.22
C MET A 967 -4.04 41.61 6.89
N ARG A 968 -5.06 42.43 6.62
CA ARG A 968 -5.15 43.24 5.38
C ARG A 968 -4.03 44.26 5.24
N LYS A 969 -3.41 44.66 6.34
CA LYS A 969 -2.20 45.49 6.36
C LYS A 969 -1.26 44.98 7.44
N VAL A 970 0.04 45.13 7.22
CA VAL A 970 1.04 44.91 8.27
C VAL A 970 1.04 46.12 9.19
N ASP A 971 0.83 45.93 10.49
CA ASP A 971 0.87 47.00 11.49
C ASP A 971 1.80 46.61 12.64
N PHE A 972 2.92 47.33 12.75
CA PHE A 972 3.94 47.11 13.78
C PHE A 972 3.61 47.77 15.13
N ASN A 973 2.68 48.74 15.13
CA ASN A 973 2.28 49.47 16.33
C ASN A 973 1.09 48.81 17.03
N SER A 974 0.42 47.88 16.35
CA SER A 974 -0.65 47.08 16.93
C SER A 974 -0.11 46.03 17.90
N SER A 975 -0.77 45.87 19.05
CA SER A 975 -0.53 44.76 19.96
C SER A 975 -1.05 43.41 19.43
N ALA A 976 -1.75 43.41 18.30
CA ALA A 976 -2.31 42.21 17.69
C ALA A 976 -1.25 41.35 16.99
N ARG A 977 -1.27 40.05 17.27
CA ARG A 977 -0.38 39.08 16.64
C ARG A 977 -0.77 38.88 15.17
N GLN A 978 0.20 38.96 14.27
CA GLN A 978 0.01 38.72 12.84
C GLN A 978 0.55 37.36 12.40
N TYR A 979 -0.06 36.81 11.34
CA TYR A 979 0.16 35.44 10.90
C TYR A 979 0.53 35.37 9.41
N VAL A 980 1.07 34.24 8.97
CA VAL A 980 0.92 33.76 7.59
C VAL A 980 -0.14 32.66 7.58
N LEU A 981 -0.85 32.53 6.46
CA LEU A 981 -1.77 31.43 6.22
C LEU A 981 -1.09 30.36 5.38
N GLN A 982 -1.13 29.12 5.86
CA GLN A 982 -0.73 27.94 5.09
C GLN A 982 -1.90 26.95 5.07
N PRO A 983 -2.05 26.13 4.02
CA PRO A 983 -3.02 25.04 4.03
C PRO A 983 -2.68 24.04 5.14
N LEU A 984 -3.71 23.57 5.86
CA LEU A 984 -3.61 22.49 6.81
C LEU A 984 -3.48 21.16 6.05
N LEU A 985 -2.24 20.73 5.82
CA LEU A 985 -1.99 19.52 5.04
C LEU A 985 -2.29 18.25 5.85
N PRO A 986 -3.03 17.29 5.29
CA PRO A 986 -3.13 15.96 5.88
C PRO A 986 -1.78 15.26 5.78
N LEU A 987 -1.19 14.96 6.94
CA LEU A 987 0.10 14.27 7.03
C LEU A 987 -0.09 12.75 6.99
N GLN A 988 0.87 12.07 6.37
CA GLN A 988 0.93 10.61 6.40
C GLN A 988 1.01 10.12 7.86
N SER A 989 0.23 9.08 8.18
CA SER A 989 0.21 8.45 9.50
C SER A 989 0.83 7.07 9.44
N PHE A 990 1.50 6.66 10.53
CA PHE A 990 2.27 5.43 10.61
C PHE A 990 2.04 4.75 11.96
N ASP A 991 2.07 3.43 11.99
CA ASP A 991 2.15 2.68 13.24
C ASP A 991 3.59 2.69 13.72
N TRP A 992 3.82 3.30 14.89
CA TRP A 992 5.16 3.61 15.38
C TRP A 992 5.38 3.03 16.76
N PHE A 993 6.47 2.29 16.97
CA PHE A 993 6.81 1.80 18.29
C PHE A 993 7.51 2.90 19.09
N TRP A 994 6.85 3.41 20.14
CA TRP A 994 7.37 4.53 20.92
C TRP A 994 8.40 4.08 21.95
N ASP A 995 8.02 3.13 22.80
CA ASP A 995 8.84 2.47 23.80
C ASP A 995 8.06 1.30 24.44
N GLU A 996 8.68 0.63 25.42
CA GLU A 996 8.08 -0.50 26.11
C GLU A 996 6.80 -0.18 26.89
N ASN A 997 6.61 1.05 27.35
CA ASN A 997 5.43 1.44 28.12
C ASN A 997 4.28 1.89 27.20
N ARG A 998 4.60 2.69 26.18
CA ARG A 998 3.64 3.32 25.26
C ARG A 998 3.32 2.44 24.04
N LYS A 999 4.13 1.42 23.77
CA LYS A 999 3.99 0.43 22.69
C LYS A 999 3.80 1.10 21.32
N VAL A 1000 3.13 0.42 20.39
CA VAL A 1000 2.84 0.93 19.04
C VAL A 1000 1.71 1.95 19.11
N ARG A 1001 1.91 3.11 18.50
CA ARG A 1001 0.90 4.17 18.37
C ARG A 1001 0.82 4.66 16.94
N LYS A 1002 -0.40 4.91 16.48
CA LYS A 1002 -0.64 5.65 15.25
C LYS A 1002 -0.10 7.07 15.41
N SER A 1003 0.87 7.42 14.60
CA SER A 1003 1.71 8.61 14.77
C SER A 1003 1.85 9.39 13.47
N ARG A 1004 2.15 10.68 13.60
CA ARG A 1004 2.56 11.58 12.51
C ARG A 1004 3.94 12.15 12.83
N MET A 1005 4.62 12.70 11.83
CA MET A 1005 5.98 13.23 12.04
C MET A 1005 6.28 14.52 11.27
N VAL A 1006 7.21 15.30 11.82
CA VAL A 1006 7.81 16.49 11.21
C VAL A 1006 9.32 16.36 11.27
N GLY A 1007 9.97 16.36 10.11
CA GLY A 1007 11.41 16.27 9.97
C GLY A 1007 12.08 17.63 9.94
N MET A 1008 13.40 17.62 9.93
CA MET A 1008 14.23 18.79 9.67
C MET A 1008 15.47 18.36 8.91
N TYR A 1009 16.10 19.27 8.17
CA TYR A 1009 17.44 19.06 7.63
C TYR A 1009 18.30 20.31 7.88
N TYR A 1010 19.62 20.16 7.72
CA TYR A 1010 20.57 21.23 7.97
C TYR A 1010 21.23 21.71 6.68
N SER A 1011 21.45 23.00 6.64
CA SER A 1011 22.33 23.63 5.68
C SER A 1011 23.25 24.62 6.37
N VAL A 1012 24.49 24.71 5.89
CA VAL A 1012 25.49 25.63 6.40
C VAL A 1012 26.10 26.36 5.21
N ASN A 1013 26.08 27.69 5.27
CA ASN A 1013 26.64 28.57 4.23
C ASN A 1013 26.12 28.24 2.82
N GLY A 1014 24.82 27.92 2.73
CA GLY A 1014 24.13 27.60 1.48
C GLY A 1014 24.38 26.18 0.95
N GLN A 1015 25.02 25.30 1.74
CA GLN A 1015 25.24 23.90 1.36
C GLN A 1015 24.35 22.97 2.18
N PHE A 1016 23.70 22.01 1.52
CA PHE A 1016 22.99 20.93 2.20
C PHE A 1016 23.99 20.02 2.94
N ILE A 1017 23.79 19.87 4.25
CA ILE A 1017 24.67 19.08 5.09
C ILE A 1017 24.13 17.67 5.27
N GLY A 1018 22.89 17.54 5.73
CA GLY A 1018 22.26 16.25 5.97
C GLY A 1018 20.88 16.36 6.63
N LEU A 1019 20.19 15.23 6.70
CA LEU A 1019 18.91 15.10 7.40
C LEU A 1019 19.11 15.16 8.91
N GLY A 1020 18.21 15.85 9.61
CA GLY A 1020 18.15 15.92 11.06
C GLY A 1020 17.29 14.80 11.67
N LEU A 1021 16.68 15.11 12.81
CA LEU A 1021 15.77 14.22 13.53
C LEU A 1021 14.32 14.41 13.05
N TRP A 1022 13.53 13.35 13.14
CA TRP A 1022 12.08 13.39 13.06
C TRP A 1022 11.51 13.61 14.45
N ARG A 1023 10.58 14.56 14.61
CA ARG A 1023 9.71 14.65 15.77
C ARG A 1023 8.43 13.90 15.46
N THR A 1024 8.05 12.95 16.30
CA THR A 1024 6.85 12.14 16.14
C THR A 1024 5.89 12.38 17.29
N ALA A 1025 4.60 12.50 16.99
CA ALA A 1025 3.54 12.59 17.99
C ALA A 1025 2.33 11.74 17.57
N ALA A 1026 1.38 11.55 18.49
CA ALA A 1026 0.17 10.77 18.20
C ALA A 1026 -0.60 11.39 17.03
N ALA A 1027 -1.27 10.57 16.22
CA ALA A 1027 -2.01 11.07 15.04
C ALA A 1027 -3.22 11.95 15.39
N SER A 1028 -3.62 11.98 16.67
CA SER A 1028 -4.61 12.93 17.20
C SER A 1028 -4.06 14.34 17.39
N GLU A 1029 -2.72 14.51 17.41
CA GLU A 1029 -2.09 15.82 17.48
C GLU A 1029 -2.11 16.47 16.09
N ASP A 1030 -2.64 17.69 16.03
CA ASP A 1030 -2.69 18.47 14.80
C ASP A 1030 -1.44 19.33 14.58
N VAL A 1031 -0.71 19.66 15.66
CA VAL A 1031 0.51 20.46 15.61
C VAL A 1031 1.65 19.74 16.31
N ILE A 1032 2.69 19.41 15.55
CA ILE A 1032 3.92 18.79 16.07
C ILE A 1032 5.00 19.86 16.13
N SER A 1033 5.49 20.16 17.33
CA SER A 1033 6.49 21.21 17.55
C SER A 1033 7.46 20.83 18.67
N ALA A 1034 8.41 21.72 18.97
CA ALA A 1034 9.29 21.56 20.14
C ALA A 1034 8.54 21.61 21.48
N LEU A 1035 7.32 22.17 21.50
CA LEU A 1035 6.48 22.28 22.70
C LEU A 1035 5.57 21.06 22.91
N THR A 1036 5.50 20.13 21.96
CA THR A 1036 4.69 18.91 22.08
C THR A 1036 5.17 18.07 23.28
N LYS A 1037 4.31 17.91 24.28
CA LYS A 1037 4.66 17.28 25.56
C LYS A 1037 4.85 15.77 25.42
N ASP A 1038 3.92 15.08 24.77
CA ASP A 1038 3.96 13.63 24.54
C ASP A 1038 4.42 13.32 23.10
N GLY A 1039 5.73 13.29 22.90
CA GLY A 1039 6.34 12.97 21.62
C GLY A 1039 7.68 12.24 21.78
N THR A 1040 8.13 11.62 20.69
CA THR A 1040 9.45 10.97 20.59
C THR A 1040 10.23 11.53 19.40
N GLN A 1041 11.54 11.34 19.40
CA GLN A 1041 12.45 11.76 18.34
C GLN A 1041 13.05 10.53 17.69
N VAL A 1042 13.26 10.55 16.38
CA VAL A 1042 13.75 9.38 15.64
C VAL A 1042 14.78 9.80 14.61
N LEU A 1043 15.85 9.00 14.47
CA LEU A 1043 16.86 9.11 13.43
C LEU A 1043 16.39 8.41 12.15
N SER A 1044 17.20 8.48 11.08
CA SER A 1044 16.92 7.78 9.84
C SER A 1044 18.06 6.91 9.35
N VAL A 1045 17.68 5.86 8.60
CA VAL A 1045 18.58 4.99 7.86
C VAL A 1045 18.16 4.90 6.41
N VAL A 1046 19.13 4.70 5.53
CA VAL A 1046 18.91 4.49 4.09
C VAL A 1046 19.20 3.05 3.72
N SER A 1047 18.45 2.52 2.76
CA SER A 1047 18.82 1.28 2.09
C SER A 1047 19.93 1.54 1.07
N LEU A 1048 21.03 0.80 1.18
CA LEU A 1048 22.23 0.89 0.36
C LEU A 1048 22.18 -0.06 -0.86
N GLY A 1049 21.17 -0.93 -0.95
CA GLY A 1049 20.96 -1.83 -2.08
C GLY A 1049 20.30 -1.12 -3.27
N ASN A 1050 20.73 -1.48 -4.49
CA ASN A 1050 20.19 -0.97 -5.76
C ASN A 1050 18.66 -1.16 -5.81
N THR A 1051 17.93 -0.12 -5.46
CA THR A 1051 16.48 -0.01 -5.67
C THR A 1051 16.26 1.17 -6.59
N GLU A 1052 16.37 0.87 -7.89
CA GLU A 1052 15.72 1.63 -8.96
C GLU A 1052 14.20 1.52 -8.86
#